data_AF-A0ABD1CA07-F1
#
_entry.id   AF-A0ABD1CA07-F1
#
_cell.length_a   1.000
_cell.length_b   1.000
_cell.length_c   1.000
_cell.angle_alpha   90.00
_cell.angle_beta   90.00
_cell.angle_gamma   90.00
#
_symmetry.space_group_name_H-M   'P 1'
#
loop_
_entity.id
_entity.type
_entity.pdbx_description
1 polymer ?
#
loop_
_entity_poly.entity_id
_entity_poly.type
_entity_poly.pdbx_seq_one_letter_code
_entity_poly.pdbx_strand_id
1 'polypeptide(L)'
;MASEEEIISVISQLISIDNPWEVNNGDANTEIMALIIRLIYMVDSMNLDRQQKQPKSELMLLITQTISIFNSMVMDDSQPELLRKLISFITQKTSLDIDPFSEPELDLLQHFGKVLSLEPEPELISLIRKIVSLVMSMDLKWKKLISLCPQVAVRLDKGKLLVEEAFMWETNYKLCCFPLFWLKFKSTGEDDATHFFCRGCNGKNHYENDKAPVEIKHPLHPKHSLQLALLQKSHDMRQCYCCDESLQELFYYCSACDYAMNIACVEKQPVFSIDHPKWHKHTLALFPRQTPFTCSVCALDHTTCPFYICPPCDFVIHQKCISLPRVIRISRHPHRISFTHSFRQGDWSCCVCRQKIDNDYGGYSCIKDGCSYAAHSKCATQKNVWDGKELEDTPEENEEEVEPPFVRISDGNIAHFSHRHHLRLEENTGRDYDVNKLCQGCVMPIYIGNFYSCMQCDYILHETCANLSRKIHHPIHPHMLTLRRGSQGLLEHNVDPCSACPWMCKAGFFYECQEGGDEYSFRLHVQCATIAEPLLHKSHIHSLFLTSKPGEKRRCSVCKKARQSLTNETFNCIECDYFALCFGCATLPQEVRYEHDKHMLTLSYGEKTNTMTYWCEVCEQKINPKERFYTCDEYCCVTLHIECLLGQDLYIKPGSYWLNFYFDRWIYVRHNNHHMTRRFCFSCKKRCPHKIVLESSNSMFCSTSCVRDFLSKEVDTSGIREFLQRRGYEDDEF
;
A
#
# COMPACT_ATOMS: atom_id res chain seq x y z
N MET A 1 -0.36 -14.68 42.91
CA MET A 1 1.11 -14.57 42.93
C MET A 1 1.58 -15.20 41.64
N ALA A 2 2.22 -14.43 40.77
CA ALA A 2 2.74 -14.96 39.53
C ALA A 2 3.75 -16.10 39.80
N SER A 3 3.67 -17.20 39.06
CA SER A 3 4.69 -18.25 39.10
C SER A 3 5.89 -17.87 38.22
N GLU A 4 7.06 -18.46 38.48
CA GLU A 4 8.24 -18.29 37.63
C GLU A 4 7.98 -18.74 36.18
N GLU A 5 7.19 -19.80 36.00
CA GLU A 5 6.78 -20.32 34.69
C GLU A 5 5.92 -19.32 33.90
N GLU A 6 5.04 -18.58 34.58
CA GLU A 6 4.23 -17.54 33.93
C GLU A 6 5.09 -16.37 33.44
N ILE A 7 6.12 -15.97 34.21
CA ILE A 7 7.05 -14.91 33.80
C ILE A 7 7.87 -15.35 32.57
N ILE A 8 8.39 -16.58 32.59
CA ILE A 8 9.08 -17.19 31.44
C ILE A 8 8.17 -17.19 30.21
N SER A 9 6.90 -17.57 30.37
CA SER A 9 5.91 -17.61 29.30
C SER A 9 5.68 -16.23 28.66
N VAL A 10 5.45 -15.19 29.48
CA VAL A 10 5.18 -13.84 28.95
C VAL A 10 6.44 -13.22 28.32
N ILE A 11 7.64 -13.44 28.90
CA ILE A 11 8.89 -13.02 28.27
C ILE A 11 9.10 -13.75 26.93
N SER A 12 8.77 -15.05 26.87
CA SER A 12 8.87 -15.83 25.63
C SER A 12 7.91 -15.34 24.55
N GLN A 13 6.68 -14.95 24.92
CA GLN A 13 5.72 -14.30 24.02
C GLN A 13 6.28 -12.98 23.48
N LEU A 14 6.81 -12.13 24.37
CA LEU A 14 7.39 -10.84 24.00
C LEU A 14 8.56 -10.99 23.02
N ILE A 15 9.41 -12.00 23.21
CA ILE A 15 10.53 -12.32 22.31
C ILE A 15 10.04 -12.94 20.99
N SER A 16 8.89 -13.63 21.00
CA SER A 16 8.34 -14.32 19.82
C SER A 16 7.74 -13.37 18.79
N ILE A 17 7.38 -12.13 19.15
CA ILE A 17 6.79 -11.16 18.22
C ILE A 17 7.70 -10.93 17.00
N ASP A 18 7.12 -11.07 15.81
CA ASP A 18 7.83 -10.97 14.53
C ASP A 18 7.88 -9.51 14.06
N ASN A 19 9.09 -9.05 13.70
CA ASN A 19 9.36 -7.75 13.05
C ASN A 19 8.52 -6.55 13.55
N PRO A 20 8.63 -6.17 14.83
CA PRO A 20 7.79 -5.12 15.43
C PRO A 20 8.06 -3.69 14.91
N TRP A 21 9.03 -3.49 14.02
CA TRP A 21 9.48 -2.18 13.55
C TRP A 21 9.28 -1.96 12.05
N GLU A 22 8.53 -2.81 11.35
CA GLU A 22 7.95 -2.38 10.08
C GLU A 22 6.98 -1.23 10.36
N VAL A 23 7.19 -0.10 9.68
CA VAL A 23 6.61 1.23 9.98
C VAL A 23 5.06 1.25 9.95
N ASN A 24 4.41 0.14 9.57
CA ASN A 24 2.96 0.01 9.45
C ASN A 24 2.29 -1.00 10.39
N ASN A 25 3.03 -1.73 11.25
CA ASN A 25 2.44 -2.78 12.07
C ASN A 25 1.92 -2.24 13.43
N GLY A 26 0.77 -1.55 13.41
CA GLY A 26 0.12 -0.96 14.60
C GLY A 26 -0.30 -2.00 15.65
N ASP A 27 -0.66 -3.21 15.20
CA ASP A 27 -1.11 -4.30 16.06
C ASP A 27 0.06 -4.90 16.88
N ALA A 28 1.23 -5.10 16.26
CA ALA A 28 2.41 -5.62 16.95
C ALA A 28 2.91 -4.70 18.08
N ASN A 29 2.84 -3.38 17.87
CA ASN A 29 3.20 -2.39 18.90
C ASN A 29 2.24 -2.43 20.11
N THR A 30 0.95 -2.64 19.84
CA THR A 30 -0.08 -2.77 20.88
C THR A 30 0.10 -4.07 21.67
N GLU A 31 0.42 -5.17 20.99
CA GLU A 31 0.70 -6.47 21.62
C GLU A 31 1.95 -6.42 22.51
N ILE A 32 3.05 -5.82 22.03
CA ILE A 32 4.27 -5.59 22.83
C ILE A 32 3.93 -4.86 24.14
N MET A 33 3.18 -3.77 24.05
CA MET A 33 2.84 -2.96 25.22
C MET A 33 1.95 -3.72 26.21
N ALA A 34 0.99 -4.50 25.73
CA ALA A 34 0.15 -5.34 26.58
C ALA A 34 0.98 -6.39 27.35
N LEU A 35 1.94 -7.04 26.68
CA LEU A 35 2.83 -8.01 27.31
C LEU A 35 3.79 -7.36 28.31
N ILE A 36 4.33 -6.18 28.01
CA ILE A 36 5.17 -5.42 28.95
C ILE A 36 4.38 -5.02 30.20
N ILE A 37 3.16 -4.49 30.04
CA ILE A 37 2.30 -4.12 31.17
C ILE A 37 1.97 -5.34 32.03
N ARG A 38 1.65 -6.48 31.38
CA ARG A 38 1.40 -7.75 32.07
C ARG A 38 2.63 -8.20 32.88
N LEU A 39 3.84 -8.10 32.32
CA LEU A 39 5.08 -8.41 33.04
C LEU A 39 5.27 -7.51 34.26
N ILE A 40 5.06 -6.20 34.10
CA ILE A 40 5.20 -5.23 35.20
C ILE A 40 4.25 -5.60 36.35
N TYR A 41 2.97 -5.85 36.05
CA TYR A 41 1.98 -6.23 37.07
C TYR A 41 2.30 -7.56 37.74
N MET A 42 2.75 -8.55 36.97
CA MET A 42 3.13 -9.85 37.51
C MET A 42 4.29 -9.71 38.50
N VAL A 43 5.32 -8.94 38.13
CA VAL A 43 6.50 -8.67 38.95
C VAL A 43 6.13 -7.89 40.21
N ASP A 44 5.27 -6.88 40.11
CA ASP A 44 4.80 -6.08 41.25
C ASP A 44 3.95 -6.91 42.24
N SER A 45 3.14 -7.84 41.72
CA SER A 45 2.35 -8.78 42.55
C SER A 45 3.19 -9.85 43.27
N MET A 46 4.50 -9.93 43.00
CA MET A 46 5.39 -10.89 43.66
C MET A 46 5.78 -10.39 45.04
N ASN A 47 5.37 -11.11 46.07
CA ASN A 47 5.79 -10.83 47.44
C ASN A 47 7.22 -11.38 47.67
N LEU A 48 8.22 -10.63 47.22
CA LEU A 48 9.65 -11.02 47.21
C LEU A 48 10.26 -11.21 48.62
N ASP A 49 9.62 -10.64 49.65
CA ASP A 49 10.01 -10.76 51.04
C ASP A 49 9.63 -12.12 51.65
N ARG A 50 8.55 -12.77 51.16
CA ARG A 50 8.11 -14.09 51.66
C ARG A 50 8.92 -15.27 51.12
N GLN A 51 9.69 -15.09 50.04
CA GLN A 51 10.45 -16.17 49.38
C GLN A 51 11.85 -16.43 49.97
N GLN A 52 12.25 -15.78 51.06
CA GLN A 52 13.56 -16.02 51.71
C GLN A 52 13.81 -17.47 52.19
N LYS A 53 12.84 -18.39 52.08
CA LYS A 53 12.93 -19.79 52.54
C LYS A 53 13.07 -20.86 51.45
N GLN A 54 13.14 -20.50 50.15
CA GLN A 54 13.41 -21.45 49.06
C GLN A 54 14.66 -21.05 48.27
N PRO A 55 15.39 -22.00 47.65
CA PRO A 55 16.50 -21.66 46.76
C PRO A 55 15.94 -20.85 45.58
N LYS A 56 16.26 -19.56 45.53
CA LYS A 56 15.84 -18.68 44.44
C LYS A 56 16.56 -19.11 43.16
N SER A 57 15.81 -19.37 42.10
CA SER A 57 16.38 -19.57 40.76
C SER A 57 17.18 -18.34 40.33
N GLU A 58 18.09 -18.53 39.38
CA GLU A 58 18.89 -17.43 38.83
C GLU A 58 18.01 -16.31 38.23
N LEU A 59 16.90 -16.69 37.58
CA LEU A 59 15.92 -15.76 37.03
C LEU A 59 15.29 -14.88 38.12
N MET A 60 14.85 -15.51 39.21
CA MET A 60 14.24 -14.80 40.34
C MET A 60 15.23 -13.87 41.06
N LEU A 61 16.51 -14.23 41.11
CA LEU A 61 17.56 -13.35 41.63
C LEU A 61 17.75 -12.11 40.75
N LEU A 62 17.84 -12.28 39.43
CA LEU A 62 17.99 -11.17 38.48
C LEU A 62 16.78 -10.23 38.49
N ILE A 63 15.56 -10.78 38.56
CA ILE A 63 14.32 -9.99 38.67
C ILE A 63 14.34 -9.18 39.96
N THR A 64 14.69 -9.80 41.11
CA THR A 64 14.78 -9.10 42.41
C THR A 64 15.79 -7.96 42.36
N GLN A 65 16.97 -8.19 41.75
CA GLN A 65 18.00 -7.17 41.58
C GLN A 65 17.49 -6.02 40.70
N THR A 66 16.81 -6.33 39.60
CA THR A 66 16.26 -5.34 38.66
C THR A 66 15.27 -4.41 39.36
N ILE A 67 14.35 -4.96 40.17
CA ILE A 67 13.36 -4.20 40.93
C ILE A 67 14.04 -3.34 42.00
N SER A 68 15.00 -3.90 42.74
CA SER A 68 15.74 -3.16 43.76
C SER A 68 16.44 -1.94 43.17
N ILE A 69 17.07 -2.10 42.00
CA ILE A 69 17.72 -0.99 41.29
C ILE A 69 16.68 0.02 40.83
N PHE A 70 15.61 -0.43 40.18
CA PHE A 70 14.52 0.42 39.71
C PHE A 70 13.93 1.29 40.84
N ASN A 71 13.62 0.68 41.99
CA ASN A 71 13.07 1.39 43.15
C ASN A 71 14.07 2.35 43.82
N SER A 72 15.38 2.13 43.62
CA SER A 72 16.44 2.98 44.16
C SER A 72 16.81 4.16 43.25
N MET A 73 16.32 4.19 42.00
CA MET A 73 16.60 5.28 41.06
C MET A 73 15.88 6.55 41.50
N VAL A 74 16.64 7.57 41.91
CA VAL A 74 16.13 8.89 42.27
C VAL A 74 15.82 9.68 40.99
N MET A 75 14.62 10.25 40.91
CA MET A 75 14.16 11.10 39.80
C MET A 75 14.80 12.50 39.84
N ASP A 76 16.13 12.58 39.77
CA ASP A 76 16.87 13.85 39.75
C ASP A 76 17.42 14.21 38.35
N ASP A 77 17.93 15.43 38.18
CA ASP A 77 18.46 15.93 36.90
C ASP A 77 19.77 15.26 36.46
N SER A 78 20.36 14.36 37.27
CA SER A 78 21.57 13.62 36.90
C SER A 78 21.29 12.44 35.95
N GLN A 79 20.03 11.98 35.86
CA GLN A 79 19.63 10.89 34.99
C GLN A 79 19.20 11.39 33.59
N PRO A 80 19.47 10.62 32.52
CA PRO A 80 19.02 10.96 31.18
C PRO A 80 17.50 11.19 31.13
N GLU A 81 17.06 12.28 30.51
CA GLU A 81 15.65 12.69 30.45
C GLU A 81 14.72 11.56 29.97
N LEU A 82 15.20 10.78 29.01
CA LEU A 82 14.49 9.63 28.46
C LEU A 82 14.30 8.50 29.48
N LEU A 83 15.31 8.23 30.31
CA LEU A 83 15.23 7.22 31.37
C LEU A 83 14.24 7.68 32.45
N ARG A 84 14.21 8.98 32.76
CA ARG A 84 13.22 9.56 33.68
C ARG A 84 11.79 9.43 33.14
N LYS A 85 11.56 9.71 31.86
CA LYS A 85 10.25 9.51 31.22
C LYS A 85 9.78 8.05 31.31
N LEU A 86 10.69 7.10 31.08
CA LEU A 86 10.38 5.67 31.21
C LEU A 86 10.02 5.27 32.65
N ILE A 87 10.82 5.70 33.63
CA ILE A 87 10.56 5.41 35.06
C ILE A 87 9.21 6.02 35.47
N SER A 88 8.95 7.28 35.12
CA SER A 88 7.68 7.95 35.39
C SER A 88 6.47 7.19 34.82
N PHE A 89 6.58 6.68 33.60
CA PHE A 89 5.52 5.88 32.97
C PHE A 89 5.25 4.57 33.72
N ILE A 90 6.30 3.82 34.05
CA ILE A 90 6.18 2.57 34.80
C ILE A 90 5.57 2.84 36.18
N THR A 91 6.03 3.88 36.89
CA THR A 91 5.49 4.29 38.19
C THR A 91 4.03 4.72 38.11
N GLN A 92 3.62 5.44 37.06
CA GLN A 92 2.22 5.83 36.87
C GLN A 92 1.31 4.62 36.64
N LYS A 93 1.77 3.62 35.89
CA LYS A 93 1.00 2.39 35.61
C LYS A 93 0.95 1.42 36.80
N THR A 94 1.93 1.45 37.71
CA THR A 94 1.88 0.66 38.96
C THR A 94 1.08 1.35 40.08
N SER A 95 0.84 2.66 39.99
CA SER A 95 0.22 3.45 41.08
C SER A 95 -1.30 3.68 40.95
N LEU A 96 -1.91 3.32 39.82
CA LEU A 96 -3.32 3.60 39.54
C LEU A 96 -4.05 2.31 39.15
N ASP A 97 -5.20 2.03 39.78
CA ASP A 97 -6.22 1.03 39.37
C ASP A 97 -6.85 1.43 38.02
N ILE A 98 -6.03 1.71 37.00
CA ILE A 98 -6.48 2.04 35.66
C ILE A 98 -6.54 0.77 34.83
N ASP A 99 -7.66 0.62 34.14
CA ASP A 99 -7.91 -0.41 33.15
C ASP A 99 -6.67 -0.67 32.26
N PRO A 100 -6.13 -1.91 32.23
CA PRO A 100 -4.97 -2.27 31.41
C PRO A 100 -5.19 -2.05 29.90
N PHE A 101 -6.42 -1.71 29.47
CA PHE A 101 -6.81 -1.47 28.08
C PHE A 101 -6.94 0.01 27.65
N SER A 102 -6.46 0.98 28.43
CA SER A 102 -6.31 2.36 27.95
C SER A 102 -5.18 2.47 26.91
N GLU A 103 -5.46 3.11 25.77
CA GLU A 103 -4.64 3.14 24.54
C GLU A 103 -3.12 3.34 24.79
N PRO A 104 -2.24 2.64 24.05
CA PRO A 104 -0.81 2.85 24.17
C PRO A 104 -0.42 4.22 23.60
N GLU A 105 0.21 5.07 24.42
CA GLU A 105 0.96 6.22 23.94
C GLU A 105 2.09 5.72 23.03
N LEU A 106 1.84 5.73 21.71
CA LEU A 106 2.79 5.35 20.64
C LEU A 106 4.16 6.03 20.80
N ASP A 107 4.18 7.19 21.44
CA ASP A 107 5.40 7.91 21.79
C ASP A 107 6.35 7.04 22.62
N LEU A 108 5.88 6.22 23.56
CA LEU A 108 6.79 5.50 24.47
C LEU A 108 7.67 4.46 23.77
N LEU A 109 7.14 3.74 22.77
CA LEU A 109 7.92 2.76 21.99
C LEU A 109 9.04 3.42 21.18
N GLN A 110 8.79 4.61 20.61
CA GLN A 110 9.81 5.41 19.95
C GLN A 110 10.91 5.89 20.92
N HIS A 111 10.57 6.09 22.19
CA HIS A 111 11.51 6.50 23.24
C HIS A 111 12.24 5.33 23.90
N PHE A 112 11.63 4.14 23.98
CA PHE A 112 12.24 2.93 24.56
C PHE A 112 13.55 2.58 23.88
N GLY A 113 13.59 2.55 22.55
CA GLY A 113 14.83 2.29 21.79
C GLY A 113 15.95 3.31 22.09
N LYS A 114 15.60 4.56 22.44
CA LYS A 114 16.56 5.60 22.81
C LYS A 114 17.06 5.44 24.26
N VAL A 115 16.19 5.11 25.22
CA VAL A 115 16.58 4.81 26.63
C VAL A 115 17.56 3.64 26.69
N LEU A 116 17.25 2.63 25.92
CA LEU A 116 18.03 1.41 25.78
C LEU A 116 19.43 1.66 25.17
N SER A 117 19.64 2.82 24.52
CA SER A 117 20.86 3.18 23.76
C SER A 117 21.76 4.18 24.48
N LEU A 118 21.46 4.47 25.76
CA LEU A 118 22.23 5.41 26.58
C LEU A 118 23.67 4.92 26.80
N GLU A 119 24.64 5.81 26.67
CA GLU A 119 26.05 5.59 27.00
C GLU A 119 26.48 6.55 28.14
N PRO A 120 27.09 6.04 29.24
CA PRO A 120 27.35 4.63 29.53
C PRO A 120 26.05 3.82 29.77
N GLU A 121 26.11 2.51 29.51
CA GLU A 121 24.95 1.61 29.65
C GLU A 121 24.40 1.61 31.09
N PRO A 122 23.11 1.96 31.29
CA PRO A 122 22.53 1.94 32.63
C PRO A 122 22.49 0.52 33.20
N GLU A 123 22.77 0.38 34.49
CA GLU A 123 22.79 -0.92 35.18
C GLU A 123 21.46 -1.69 35.04
N LEU A 124 20.35 -0.96 35.04
CA LEU A 124 19.01 -1.50 34.78
C LEU A 124 18.91 -2.22 33.42
N ILE A 125 19.48 -1.65 32.36
CA ILE A 125 19.45 -2.24 31.01
C ILE A 125 20.31 -3.51 30.94
N SER A 126 21.44 -3.52 31.65
CA SER A 126 22.32 -4.69 31.76
C SER A 126 21.62 -5.87 32.45
N LEU A 127 20.84 -5.62 33.50
CA LEU A 127 20.08 -6.67 34.18
C LEU A 127 18.93 -7.21 33.33
N ILE A 128 18.20 -6.34 32.63
CA ILE A 128 17.14 -6.76 31.69
C ILE A 128 17.73 -7.66 30.59
N ARG A 129 18.92 -7.36 30.07
CA ARG A 129 19.64 -8.22 29.11
C ARG A 129 19.90 -9.61 29.66
N LYS A 130 20.39 -9.71 30.90
CA LYS A 130 20.67 -11.00 31.54
C LYS A 130 19.40 -11.83 31.75
N ILE A 131 18.30 -11.20 32.15
CA ILE A 131 16.99 -11.86 32.30
C ILE A 131 16.55 -12.45 30.97
N VAL A 132 16.55 -11.65 29.90
CA VAL A 132 16.12 -12.11 28.57
C VAL A 132 17.03 -13.21 28.05
N SER A 133 18.35 -13.06 28.18
CA SER A 133 19.32 -14.10 27.78
C SER A 133 19.09 -15.42 28.52
N LEU A 134 18.82 -15.37 29.83
CA LEU A 134 18.56 -16.56 30.63
C LEU A 134 17.26 -17.24 30.19
N VAL A 135 16.18 -16.49 29.98
CA VAL A 135 14.90 -17.03 29.50
C VAL A 135 15.05 -17.70 28.13
N MET A 136 15.80 -17.10 27.20
CA MET A 136 16.08 -17.75 25.91
C MET A 136 16.86 -19.06 26.07
N SER A 137 17.79 -19.11 27.01
CA SER A 137 18.57 -20.32 27.27
C SER A 137 17.72 -21.46 27.85
N MET A 138 16.59 -21.12 28.49
CA MET A 138 15.65 -22.08 29.07
C MET A 138 14.71 -22.70 28.02
N ASP A 139 14.44 -22.00 26.92
CA ASP A 139 13.58 -22.48 25.84
C ASP A 139 14.38 -23.04 24.66
N LEU A 140 14.20 -24.34 24.39
CA LEU A 140 14.88 -25.07 23.32
C LEU A 140 14.60 -24.48 21.93
N LYS A 141 13.50 -23.75 21.74
CA LYS A 141 13.15 -23.09 20.48
C LYS A 141 14.21 -22.07 20.07
N TRP A 142 14.65 -21.22 21.00
CA TRP A 142 15.63 -20.16 20.74
C TRP A 142 17.07 -20.68 20.59
N LYS A 143 17.39 -21.77 21.27
CA LYS A 143 18.68 -22.47 21.11
C LYS A 143 18.86 -23.08 19.72
N LYS A 144 17.77 -23.46 19.07
CA LYS A 144 17.80 -24.06 17.72
C LYS A 144 17.89 -23.05 16.58
N LEU A 145 17.75 -21.75 16.88
CA LEU A 145 17.84 -20.73 15.85
C LEU A 145 19.27 -20.61 15.30
N ILE A 146 19.36 -20.46 13.99
CA ILE A 146 20.61 -20.33 13.26
C ILE A 146 20.91 -18.84 12.99
N SER A 147 22.07 -18.38 13.43
CA SER A 147 22.54 -17.00 13.23
C SER A 147 23.04 -16.79 11.80
N LEU A 148 22.50 -15.78 11.13
CA LEU A 148 22.92 -15.33 9.80
C LEU A 148 24.04 -14.29 9.91
N CYS A 149 25.16 -14.52 9.23
CA CYS A 149 26.36 -13.67 9.27
C CYS A 149 26.77 -13.23 7.86
N PRO A 150 26.10 -12.25 7.23
CA PRO A 150 26.39 -11.85 5.86
C PRO A 150 27.81 -11.29 5.73
N GLN A 151 28.49 -11.66 4.65
CA GLN A 151 29.87 -11.21 4.35
C GLN A 151 29.92 -10.04 3.39
N VAL A 152 28.86 -9.87 2.59
CA VAL A 152 28.78 -8.83 1.56
C VAL A 152 27.47 -8.06 1.71
N ALA A 153 27.55 -6.76 1.45
CA ALA A 153 26.37 -5.93 1.26
C ALA A 153 26.14 -5.79 -0.24
N VAL A 154 24.87 -5.80 -0.66
CA VAL A 154 24.49 -5.62 -2.05
C VAL A 154 23.47 -4.50 -2.16
N ARG A 155 23.59 -3.67 -3.19
CA ARG A 155 22.55 -2.72 -3.58
C ARG A 155 21.92 -3.16 -4.90
N LEU A 156 20.64 -2.87 -5.07
CA LEU A 156 19.95 -3.09 -6.34
C LEU A 156 20.02 -1.82 -7.18
N ASP A 157 20.65 -1.91 -8.35
CA ASP A 157 20.69 -0.83 -9.34
C ASP A 157 20.21 -1.37 -10.70
N LYS A 158 19.12 -0.78 -11.22
CA LYS A 158 18.51 -1.15 -12.52
C LYS A 158 18.33 -2.67 -12.70
N GLY A 159 17.92 -3.36 -11.63
CA GLY A 159 17.66 -4.80 -11.62
C GLY A 159 18.89 -5.71 -11.43
N LYS A 160 20.10 -5.15 -11.31
CA LYS A 160 21.33 -5.91 -11.01
C LYS A 160 21.79 -5.68 -9.57
N LEU A 161 22.31 -6.72 -8.93
CA LEU A 161 22.86 -6.62 -7.58
C LEU A 161 24.34 -6.27 -7.66
N LEU A 162 24.67 -5.07 -7.25
CA LEU A 162 26.05 -4.61 -7.17
C LEU A 162 26.56 -4.89 -5.76
N VAL A 163 27.67 -5.62 -5.67
CA VAL A 163 28.37 -5.84 -4.40
C VAL A 163 29.01 -4.52 -3.98
N GLU A 164 28.71 -4.08 -2.78
CA GLU A 164 29.41 -3.00 -2.12
C GLU A 164 30.44 -3.59 -1.16
N GLU A 165 31.60 -2.95 -1.04
CA GLU A 165 32.54 -3.28 0.01
C GLU A 165 31.85 -3.11 1.37
N ALA A 166 31.98 -4.11 2.23
CA ALA A 166 31.19 -4.25 3.44
C ALA A 166 31.22 -2.98 4.30
N PHE A 167 30.12 -2.23 4.30
CA PHE A 167 29.91 -1.19 5.30
C PHE A 167 29.52 -1.88 6.61
N MET A 168 30.43 -1.87 7.59
CA MET A 168 30.12 -2.41 8.91
C MET A 168 29.06 -1.53 9.56
N TRP A 169 27.91 -2.11 9.86
CA TRP A 169 27.01 -1.57 10.87
C TRP A 169 27.66 -1.83 12.24
N GLU A 170 28.80 -1.20 12.52
CA GLU A 170 29.21 -1.00 13.92
C GLU A 170 28.31 0.10 14.48
N THR A 171 27.02 -0.20 14.55
CA THR A 171 26.18 0.51 15.48
C THR A 171 26.61 0.03 16.86
N ASN A 172 27.27 0.89 17.64
CA ASN A 172 27.55 0.65 19.07
C ASN A 172 26.28 0.38 19.91
N TYR A 173 25.09 0.42 19.28
CA TYR A 173 23.82 0.00 19.84
C TYR A 173 23.82 -1.51 20.10
N LYS A 174 24.36 -1.93 21.25
CA LYS A 174 24.18 -3.27 21.85
C LYS A 174 22.72 -3.74 21.91
N LEU A 175 21.76 -2.82 21.69
CA LEU A 175 20.33 -3.09 21.55
C LEU A 175 19.92 -3.85 20.33
N CYS A 176 20.58 -3.66 19.19
CA CYS A 176 20.24 -4.42 18.00
C CYS A 176 20.64 -5.90 18.15
N CYS A 177 21.29 -6.27 19.28
CA CYS A 177 21.53 -7.64 19.71
C CYS A 177 20.44 -8.24 20.60
N PHE A 178 19.43 -7.45 21.04
CA PHE A 178 18.29 -8.01 21.74
C PHE A 178 17.42 -8.82 20.77
N PRO A 179 16.88 -9.99 21.19
CA PRO A 179 16.04 -10.87 20.37
C PRO A 179 14.82 -10.21 19.74
N LEU A 180 14.22 -9.26 20.46
CA LEU A 180 13.12 -8.39 19.99
C LEU A 180 13.48 -7.57 18.73
N PHE A 181 14.76 -7.37 18.45
CA PHE A 181 15.26 -6.61 17.30
C PHE A 181 15.91 -7.49 16.24
N TRP A 182 15.89 -8.82 16.40
CA TRP A 182 16.39 -9.73 15.39
C TRP A 182 15.40 -9.80 14.23
N LEU A 183 15.92 -9.75 13.01
CA LEU A 183 15.14 -10.14 11.84
C LEU A 183 15.05 -11.66 11.81
N LYS A 184 13.83 -12.19 11.85
CA LYS A 184 13.61 -13.64 11.87
C LYS A 184 13.20 -14.13 10.48
N PHE A 185 13.68 -15.31 10.11
CA PHE A 185 13.40 -15.95 8.82
C PHE A 185 12.95 -17.39 9.05
N LYS A 186 12.06 -17.88 8.19
CA LYS A 186 11.49 -19.23 8.26
C LYS A 186 12.11 -20.12 7.18
N SER A 187 12.31 -21.39 7.52
CA SER A 187 12.68 -22.44 6.57
C SER A 187 11.45 -22.98 5.85
N THR A 188 11.67 -23.71 4.75
CA THR A 188 10.55 -24.28 3.97
C THR A 188 9.77 -25.31 4.80
N GLY A 189 8.49 -25.05 5.06
CA GLY A 189 7.58 -25.99 5.74
C GLY A 189 7.55 -25.89 7.27
N GLU A 190 8.19 -24.87 7.84
CA GLU A 190 8.14 -24.59 9.28
C GLU A 190 7.29 -23.35 9.57
N ASP A 191 6.39 -23.45 10.55
CA ASP A 191 5.54 -22.34 10.99
C ASP A 191 6.31 -21.32 11.84
N ASP A 192 7.39 -21.78 12.49
CA ASP A 192 8.27 -21.00 13.36
C ASP A 192 9.53 -20.50 12.65
N ALA A 193 10.13 -19.45 13.20
CA ALA A 193 11.42 -18.96 12.74
C ALA A 193 12.53 -20.00 12.97
N THR A 194 13.40 -20.19 11.99
CA THR A 194 14.55 -21.09 12.03
C THR A 194 15.87 -20.35 12.01
N HIS A 195 15.88 -19.17 11.38
CA HIS A 195 17.05 -18.33 11.24
C HIS A 195 16.79 -16.95 11.81
N PHE A 196 17.86 -16.27 12.23
CA PHE A 196 17.79 -14.89 12.63
C PHE A 196 19.01 -14.08 12.18
N PHE A 197 18.81 -12.79 11.96
CA PHE A 197 19.87 -11.82 11.74
C PHE A 197 19.85 -10.75 12.81
N CYS A 198 20.96 -10.64 13.52
CA CYS A 198 21.21 -9.59 14.48
C CYS A 198 21.94 -8.43 13.79
N ARG A 199 21.23 -7.31 13.55
CA ARG A 199 21.82 -6.09 12.96
C ARG A 199 22.92 -5.48 13.83
N GLY A 200 22.85 -5.67 15.16
CA GLY A 200 23.77 -5.02 16.10
C GLY A 200 25.19 -5.59 16.10
N CYS A 201 25.33 -6.91 15.93
CA CYS A 201 26.63 -7.57 15.85
C CYS A 201 26.88 -8.24 14.50
N ASN A 202 26.04 -7.96 13.50
CA ASN A 202 26.05 -8.61 12.19
C ASN A 202 26.02 -10.16 12.30
N GLY A 203 25.29 -10.68 13.30
CA GLY A 203 25.22 -12.11 13.65
C GLY A 203 26.47 -12.72 14.32
N LYS A 204 27.59 -12.00 14.43
CA LYS A 204 28.88 -12.57 14.84
C LYS A 204 28.95 -12.98 16.32
N ASN A 205 28.31 -12.23 17.21
CA ASN A 205 28.47 -12.34 18.67
C ASN A 205 27.43 -13.26 19.36
N HIS A 206 26.80 -14.17 18.61
CA HIS A 206 25.87 -15.17 19.14
C HIS A 206 26.51 -16.57 19.11
N TYR A 207 27.45 -16.84 20.03
CA TYR A 207 28.24 -18.08 20.05
C TYR A 207 27.47 -19.32 20.48
N GLU A 208 26.36 -19.15 21.19
CA GLU A 208 25.50 -20.23 21.67
C GLU A 208 24.63 -20.82 20.55
N ASN A 209 24.49 -20.10 19.43
CA ASN A 209 23.71 -20.48 18.27
C ASN A 209 24.60 -21.03 17.17
N ASP A 210 24.09 -22.00 16.42
CA ASP A 210 24.72 -22.43 15.17
C ASP A 210 24.74 -21.27 14.17
N LYS A 211 25.79 -21.22 13.34
CA LYS A 211 25.94 -20.18 12.32
C LYS A 211 25.64 -20.75 10.95
N ALA A 212 24.81 -20.06 10.18
CA ALA A 212 24.55 -20.42 8.79
C ALA A 212 25.86 -20.36 7.99
N PRO A 213 26.04 -21.26 7.00
CA PRO A 213 27.22 -21.23 6.15
C PRO A 213 27.29 -19.90 5.38
N VAL A 214 28.42 -19.20 5.47
CA VAL A 214 28.62 -17.93 4.76
C VAL A 214 28.72 -18.12 3.24
N GLU A 215 29.09 -19.34 2.82
CA GLU A 215 29.26 -19.74 1.44
C GLU A 215 28.72 -21.17 1.26
N ILE A 216 27.91 -21.40 0.22
CA ILE A 216 27.28 -22.69 -0.06
C ILE A 216 27.46 -23.08 -1.53
N LYS A 217 27.55 -24.39 -1.80
CA LYS A 217 27.39 -24.93 -3.16
C LYS A 217 26.00 -25.50 -3.30
N HIS A 218 25.23 -24.95 -4.23
CA HIS A 218 23.86 -25.38 -4.46
C HIS A 218 23.74 -26.22 -5.73
N PRO A 219 22.94 -27.32 -5.77
CA PRO A 219 22.84 -28.17 -6.95
C PRO A 219 22.27 -27.48 -8.20
N LEU A 220 21.42 -26.45 -8.03
CA LEU A 220 20.94 -25.61 -9.15
C LEU A 220 22.01 -24.64 -9.68
N HIS A 221 23.08 -24.41 -8.93
CA HIS A 221 24.19 -23.54 -9.32
C HIS A 221 25.54 -24.17 -8.95
N PRO A 222 25.93 -25.29 -9.58
CA PRO A 222 27.07 -26.09 -9.12
C PRO A 222 28.45 -25.50 -9.47
N LYS A 223 28.50 -24.55 -10.42
CA LYS A 223 29.76 -23.98 -10.94
C LYS A 223 30.40 -22.96 -10.01
N HIS A 224 29.59 -22.20 -9.28
CA HIS A 224 30.06 -21.20 -8.33
C HIS A 224 29.33 -21.39 -7.01
N SER A 225 29.96 -20.95 -5.93
CA SER A 225 29.29 -20.89 -4.64
C SER A 225 28.43 -19.64 -4.54
N LEU A 226 27.41 -19.70 -3.69
CA LEU A 226 26.59 -18.56 -3.29
C LEU A 226 27.08 -18.06 -1.94
N GLN A 227 27.23 -16.75 -1.79
CA GLN A 227 27.61 -16.07 -0.56
C GLN A 227 26.40 -15.47 0.12
N LEU A 228 26.35 -15.52 1.45
CA LEU A 228 25.30 -14.86 2.21
C LEU A 228 25.45 -13.34 2.13
N ALA A 229 24.44 -12.68 1.57
CA ALA A 229 24.42 -11.26 1.27
C ALA A 229 23.29 -10.52 2.02
N LEU A 230 23.55 -9.25 2.36
CA LEU A 230 22.59 -8.33 2.94
C LEU A 230 22.18 -7.27 1.91
N LEU A 231 20.88 -7.13 1.66
CA LEU A 231 20.34 -6.09 0.78
C LEU A 231 20.31 -4.74 1.51
N GLN A 232 21.03 -3.74 0.99
CA GLN A 232 20.84 -2.37 1.44
C GLN A 232 19.52 -1.83 0.88
N LYS A 233 18.82 -1.02 1.71
CA LYS A 233 17.49 -0.46 1.42
C LYS A 233 17.37 -0.03 -0.04
N SER A 234 16.47 -0.67 -0.77
CA SER A 234 16.11 -0.31 -2.13
C SER A 234 14.59 -0.31 -2.28
N HIS A 235 14.07 0.57 -3.13
CA HIS A 235 12.64 0.62 -3.46
C HIS A 235 12.25 -0.46 -4.49
N ASP A 236 13.23 -1.17 -5.03
CA ASP A 236 13.07 -2.16 -6.07
C ASP A 236 13.17 -3.57 -5.46
N MET A 237 12.28 -4.47 -5.88
CA MET A 237 12.29 -5.87 -5.43
C MET A 237 12.92 -6.75 -6.50
N ARG A 238 13.94 -7.51 -6.12
CA ARG A 238 14.48 -8.59 -6.96
C ARG A 238 13.86 -9.92 -6.54
N GLN A 239 13.65 -10.84 -7.47
CA GLN A 239 13.02 -12.15 -7.21
C GLN A 239 14.07 -13.24 -6.96
N CYS A 240 13.73 -14.18 -6.09
CA CYS A 240 14.46 -15.42 -5.85
C CYS A 240 14.40 -16.33 -7.09
N TYR A 241 15.53 -16.88 -7.53
CA TYR A 241 15.57 -17.76 -8.70
C TYR A 241 14.67 -19.00 -8.54
N CYS A 242 14.62 -19.60 -7.34
CA CYS A 242 13.92 -20.86 -7.11
C CYS A 242 12.39 -20.70 -7.01
N CYS A 243 11.91 -19.69 -6.28
CA CYS A 243 10.47 -19.52 -6.00
C CYS A 243 9.82 -18.31 -6.69
N ASP A 244 10.59 -17.42 -7.34
CA ASP A 244 10.10 -16.17 -7.95
C ASP A 244 9.49 -15.16 -6.95
N GLU A 245 9.52 -15.46 -5.64
CA GLU A 245 9.14 -14.52 -4.58
C GLU A 245 10.19 -13.42 -4.43
N SER A 246 9.78 -12.26 -3.90
CA SER A 246 10.72 -11.20 -3.58
C SER A 246 11.83 -11.71 -2.66
N LEU A 247 13.06 -11.32 -2.96
CA LEU A 247 14.20 -11.57 -2.09
C LEU A 247 13.94 -10.88 -0.76
N GLN A 248 14.19 -11.62 0.32
CA GLN A 248 14.18 -11.08 1.67
C GLN A 248 15.41 -10.16 1.88
N GLU A 249 15.52 -9.53 3.04
CA GLU A 249 16.67 -8.66 3.34
C GLU A 249 18.01 -9.44 3.35
N LEU A 250 17.98 -10.73 3.71
CA LEU A 250 19.10 -11.65 3.58
C LEU A 250 18.81 -12.80 2.62
N PHE A 251 19.78 -13.12 1.77
CA PHE A 251 19.70 -14.19 0.79
C PHE A 251 21.10 -14.66 0.36
N TYR A 252 21.16 -15.75 -0.38
CA TYR A 252 22.40 -16.27 -0.96
C TYR A 252 22.57 -15.78 -2.40
N TYR A 253 23.76 -15.25 -2.70
CA TYR A 253 24.06 -14.54 -3.94
C TYR A 253 25.40 -14.97 -4.56
N CYS A 254 25.43 -15.15 -5.88
CA CYS A 254 26.67 -15.27 -6.64
C CYS A 254 26.87 -14.02 -7.52
N SER A 255 27.92 -13.26 -7.24
CA SER A 255 28.29 -12.06 -7.99
C SER A 255 28.74 -12.33 -9.42
N ALA A 256 29.37 -13.49 -9.68
CA ALA A 256 29.85 -13.85 -11.02
C ALA A 256 28.73 -14.15 -12.02
N CYS A 257 27.60 -14.69 -11.54
CA CYS A 257 26.45 -15.06 -12.37
C CYS A 257 25.21 -14.21 -12.11
N ASP A 258 25.28 -13.25 -11.19
CA ASP A 258 24.13 -12.46 -10.74
C ASP A 258 22.94 -13.38 -10.31
N TYR A 259 23.27 -14.48 -9.61
CA TYR A 259 22.31 -15.51 -9.18
C TYR A 259 21.92 -15.28 -7.72
N ALA A 260 20.63 -15.16 -7.41
CA ALA A 260 20.15 -14.90 -6.05
C ALA A 260 19.04 -15.88 -5.62
N MET A 261 19.06 -16.29 -4.36
CA MET A 261 18.12 -17.27 -3.81
C MET A 261 17.85 -17.06 -2.32
N ASN A 262 16.58 -17.06 -1.93
CA ASN A 262 16.16 -16.94 -0.53
C ASN A 262 16.67 -18.11 0.31
N ILE A 263 16.85 -17.86 1.61
CA ILE A 263 17.37 -18.84 2.58
C ILE A 263 16.51 -20.12 2.57
N ALA A 264 15.20 -19.98 2.66
CA ALA A 264 14.27 -21.12 2.61
C ALA A 264 14.43 -21.98 1.34
N CYS A 265 14.80 -21.37 0.20
CA CYS A 265 14.96 -22.06 -1.07
C CYS A 265 16.29 -22.81 -1.20
N VAL A 266 17.32 -22.41 -0.45
CA VAL A 266 18.62 -23.12 -0.41
C VAL A 266 18.49 -24.49 0.23
N GLU A 267 17.67 -24.59 1.27
CA GLU A 267 17.51 -25.82 2.05
C GLU A 267 16.62 -26.83 1.33
N LYS A 268 15.83 -26.37 0.36
CA LYS A 268 14.92 -27.21 -0.41
C LYS A 268 15.69 -28.03 -1.44
N GLN A 269 15.53 -29.35 -1.37
CA GLN A 269 16.07 -30.22 -2.41
C GLN A 269 15.40 -29.90 -3.76
N PRO A 270 16.18 -29.77 -4.86
CA PRO A 270 15.61 -29.56 -6.18
C PRO A 270 14.77 -30.77 -6.61
N VAL A 271 13.59 -30.49 -7.16
CA VAL A 271 12.76 -31.53 -7.78
C VAL A 271 13.32 -31.80 -9.18
N PHE A 272 13.94 -32.95 -9.39
CA PHE A 272 14.60 -33.27 -10.67
C PHE A 272 13.63 -33.70 -11.77
N SER A 273 12.46 -34.22 -11.39
CA SER A 273 11.44 -34.70 -12.32
C SER A 273 10.05 -34.38 -11.80
N ILE A 274 9.18 -33.91 -12.68
CA ILE A 274 7.78 -33.57 -12.37
C ILE A 274 6.86 -34.26 -13.36
N ASP A 275 5.88 -34.99 -12.84
CA ASP A 275 4.73 -35.45 -13.61
C ASP A 275 3.61 -34.42 -13.53
N HIS A 276 3.19 -33.89 -14.68
CA HIS A 276 2.10 -32.93 -14.73
C HIS A 276 1.16 -33.21 -15.92
N PRO A 277 0.42 -34.33 -15.89
CA PRO A 277 -0.36 -34.83 -17.02
C PRO A 277 -1.41 -33.83 -17.51
N LYS A 278 -1.90 -32.94 -16.62
CA LYS A 278 -2.77 -31.82 -17.02
C LYS A 278 -2.11 -30.94 -18.07
N TRP A 279 -0.82 -30.62 -17.96
CA TRP A 279 -0.11 -29.66 -18.83
C TRP A 279 0.66 -30.35 -19.97
N HIS A 280 1.26 -31.49 -19.68
CA HIS A 280 2.02 -32.25 -20.65
C HIS A 280 2.02 -33.73 -20.27
N LYS A 281 1.86 -34.61 -21.28
CA LYS A 281 1.66 -36.05 -21.06
C LYS A 281 2.88 -36.77 -20.49
N HIS A 282 4.08 -36.35 -20.86
CA HIS A 282 5.32 -36.99 -20.43
C HIS A 282 5.89 -36.33 -19.17
N THR A 283 6.66 -37.11 -18.41
CA THR A 283 7.46 -36.60 -17.28
C THR A 283 8.43 -35.54 -17.76
N LEU A 284 8.49 -34.43 -17.03
CA LEU A 284 9.38 -33.31 -17.33
C LEU A 284 10.62 -33.42 -16.45
N ALA A 285 11.80 -33.19 -17.03
CA ALA A 285 13.08 -33.21 -16.33
C ALA A 285 13.61 -31.79 -16.12
N LEU A 286 14.13 -31.51 -14.92
CA LEU A 286 14.77 -30.25 -14.61
C LEU A 286 16.00 -30.05 -15.50
N PHE A 287 16.11 -28.88 -16.12
CA PHE A 287 17.30 -28.50 -16.88
C PHE A 287 18.01 -27.33 -16.17
N PRO A 288 19.13 -27.59 -15.47
CA PRO A 288 19.72 -26.61 -14.54
C PRO A 288 20.53 -25.50 -15.22
N ARG A 289 20.82 -25.62 -16.52
CA ARG A 289 21.67 -24.66 -17.22
C ARG A 289 20.87 -23.40 -17.55
N GLN A 290 21.39 -22.23 -17.24
CA GLN A 290 20.79 -20.94 -17.61
C GLN A 290 20.98 -20.67 -19.12
N THR A 291 20.05 -21.16 -19.94
CA THR A 291 19.96 -20.87 -21.37
C THR A 291 18.57 -20.31 -21.69
N PRO A 292 18.48 -19.31 -22.58
CA PRO A 292 17.19 -18.70 -22.93
C PRO A 292 16.42 -19.66 -23.86
N PHE A 293 15.57 -20.49 -23.28
CA PHE A 293 14.57 -21.25 -24.03
C PHE A 293 13.22 -20.56 -23.89
N THR A 294 12.52 -20.40 -25.01
CA THR A 294 11.16 -19.87 -25.01
C THR A 294 10.22 -20.88 -24.34
N CYS A 295 9.56 -20.46 -23.27
CA CYS A 295 8.61 -21.29 -22.55
C CYS A 295 7.34 -21.51 -23.38
N SER A 296 6.97 -22.77 -23.61
CA SER A 296 5.78 -23.22 -24.34
C SER A 296 4.47 -22.64 -23.78
N VAL A 297 4.45 -22.18 -22.53
CA VAL A 297 3.24 -21.69 -21.84
C VAL A 297 3.14 -20.17 -21.78
N CYS A 298 4.27 -19.45 -21.66
CA CYS A 298 4.24 -17.99 -21.52
C CYS A 298 4.89 -17.22 -22.66
N ALA A 299 5.49 -17.91 -23.64
CA ALA A 299 6.19 -17.31 -24.78
C ALA A 299 7.38 -16.40 -24.38
N LEU A 300 7.86 -16.46 -23.14
CA LEU A 300 9.03 -15.71 -22.67
C LEU A 300 10.25 -16.63 -22.55
N ASP A 301 11.43 -16.06 -22.74
CA ASP A 301 12.73 -16.75 -22.74
C ASP A 301 13.64 -16.33 -21.56
N HIS A 302 13.08 -15.62 -20.57
CA HIS A 302 13.86 -15.13 -19.43
C HIS A 302 14.44 -16.28 -18.59
N THR A 303 15.67 -16.07 -18.11
CA THR A 303 16.46 -17.05 -17.36
C THR A 303 16.37 -16.84 -15.86
N THR A 304 15.33 -16.19 -15.34
CA THR A 304 15.22 -15.83 -13.91
C THR A 304 14.60 -16.93 -13.05
N CYS A 305 14.20 -18.07 -13.63
CA CYS A 305 13.68 -19.22 -12.89
C CYS A 305 14.08 -20.55 -13.55
N PRO A 306 14.09 -21.67 -12.81
CA PRO A 306 14.34 -23.00 -13.35
C PRO A 306 13.33 -23.35 -14.44
N PHE A 307 13.75 -24.18 -15.39
CA PHE A 307 12.87 -24.72 -16.40
C PHE A 307 12.97 -26.24 -16.44
N TYR A 308 11.85 -26.84 -16.81
CA TYR A 308 11.72 -28.26 -17.06
C TYR A 308 11.55 -28.47 -18.55
N ILE A 309 12.18 -29.51 -19.05
CA ILE A 309 12.09 -29.90 -20.45
C ILE A 309 11.48 -31.30 -20.54
N CYS A 310 10.80 -31.55 -21.64
CA CYS A 310 10.43 -32.90 -22.01
C CYS A 310 11.45 -33.43 -23.03
N PRO A 311 12.36 -34.37 -22.68
CA PRO A 311 13.31 -34.90 -23.66
C PRO A 311 12.66 -35.48 -24.95
N PRO A 312 11.50 -36.17 -24.90
CA PRO A 312 10.86 -36.69 -26.12
C PRO A 312 10.02 -35.67 -26.90
N CYS A 313 9.84 -34.43 -26.44
CA CYS A 313 8.98 -33.42 -27.09
C CYS A 313 9.66 -32.06 -27.19
N ASP A 314 9.23 -31.23 -28.14
CA ASP A 314 9.58 -29.81 -28.16
C ASP A 314 8.73 -29.05 -27.13
N PHE A 315 8.97 -29.32 -25.84
CA PHE A 315 8.22 -28.74 -24.74
C PHE A 315 9.17 -28.30 -23.62
N VAL A 316 9.18 -26.99 -23.39
CA VAL A 316 9.97 -26.33 -22.35
C VAL A 316 9.04 -25.47 -21.51
N ILE A 317 9.11 -25.59 -20.19
CA ILE A 317 8.24 -24.85 -19.29
C ILE A 317 9.04 -24.27 -18.13
N HIS A 318 8.81 -23.00 -17.81
CA HIS A 318 9.30 -22.42 -16.56
C HIS A 318 8.63 -23.11 -15.37
N GLN A 319 9.36 -23.30 -14.28
CA GLN A 319 8.80 -23.90 -13.06
C GLN A 319 7.51 -23.18 -12.60
N LYS A 320 7.49 -21.85 -12.65
CA LYS A 320 6.32 -21.03 -12.32
C LYS A 320 5.16 -21.09 -13.32
N CYS A 321 5.41 -21.60 -14.52
CA CYS A 321 4.37 -21.78 -15.52
C CYS A 321 3.64 -23.10 -15.35
N ILE A 322 4.20 -24.05 -14.59
CA ILE A 322 3.56 -25.33 -14.27
C ILE A 322 2.30 -25.13 -13.42
N SER A 323 2.33 -24.16 -12.51
CA SER A 323 1.22 -23.82 -11.62
C SER A 323 0.27 -22.76 -12.20
N LEU A 324 0.37 -22.45 -13.50
CA LEU A 324 -0.60 -21.54 -14.09
C LEU A 324 -2.00 -22.18 -14.07
N PRO A 325 -3.03 -21.36 -13.86
CA PRO A 325 -4.40 -21.85 -13.82
C PRO A 325 -4.93 -22.22 -15.22
N ARG A 326 -5.97 -23.03 -15.27
CA ARG A 326 -6.67 -23.46 -16.48
C ARG A 326 -7.81 -22.52 -16.84
N VAL A 327 -8.61 -22.10 -15.87
CA VAL A 327 -9.72 -21.16 -16.08
C VAL A 327 -9.67 -20.07 -15.03
N ILE A 328 -9.69 -18.82 -15.46
CA ILE A 328 -9.63 -17.66 -14.57
C ILE A 328 -10.62 -16.60 -14.97
N ARG A 329 -10.85 -15.67 -14.05
CA ARG A 329 -11.52 -14.39 -14.30
C ARG A 329 -10.51 -13.27 -14.13
N ILE A 330 -10.56 -12.27 -15.00
CA ILE A 330 -9.67 -11.11 -14.94
C ILE A 330 -10.46 -9.81 -14.92
N SER A 331 -9.92 -8.77 -14.31
CA SER A 331 -10.59 -7.46 -14.20
C SER A 331 -10.79 -6.74 -15.54
N ARG A 332 -10.02 -7.13 -16.57
CA ARG A 332 -10.02 -6.50 -17.90
C ARG A 332 -11.04 -7.09 -18.87
N HIS A 333 -11.80 -8.11 -18.45
CA HIS A 333 -12.79 -8.76 -19.30
C HIS A 333 -13.91 -9.41 -18.45
N PRO A 334 -15.20 -9.22 -18.78
CA PRO A 334 -16.29 -9.74 -17.94
C PRO A 334 -16.37 -11.27 -17.90
N HIS A 335 -16.11 -11.94 -19.02
CA HIS A 335 -16.21 -13.39 -19.10
C HIS A 335 -14.97 -14.09 -18.56
N ARG A 336 -15.13 -15.36 -18.16
CA ARG A 336 -13.99 -16.22 -17.87
C ARG A 336 -13.15 -16.45 -19.11
N ILE A 337 -11.85 -16.67 -18.89
CA ILE A 337 -10.88 -17.01 -19.92
C ILE A 337 -10.25 -18.35 -19.57
N SER A 338 -10.01 -19.19 -20.57
CA SER A 338 -9.36 -20.49 -20.41
C SER A 338 -7.99 -20.49 -21.06
N PHE A 339 -7.08 -21.25 -20.49
CA PHE A 339 -5.76 -21.45 -21.04
C PHE A 339 -5.83 -22.32 -22.30
N THR A 340 -5.18 -21.85 -23.37
CA THR A 340 -4.95 -22.60 -24.60
C THR A 340 -3.45 -22.80 -24.83
N HIS A 341 -3.06 -23.99 -25.30
CA HIS A 341 -1.65 -24.33 -25.57
C HIS A 341 -1.10 -23.64 -26.82
N SER A 342 -1.98 -23.24 -27.73
CA SER A 342 -1.69 -22.51 -28.96
C SER A 342 -2.93 -21.79 -29.44
N PHE A 343 -2.75 -20.76 -30.25
CA PHE A 343 -3.86 -20.04 -30.87
C PHE A 343 -4.09 -20.55 -32.29
N ARG A 344 -5.34 -20.48 -32.76
CA ARG A 344 -5.62 -20.76 -34.17
C ARG A 344 -4.90 -19.74 -35.04
N GLN A 345 -4.50 -20.15 -36.25
CA GLN A 345 -3.82 -19.29 -37.19
C GLN A 345 -4.62 -17.99 -37.42
N GLY A 346 -3.99 -16.85 -37.15
CA GLY A 346 -4.60 -15.52 -37.21
C GLY A 346 -3.73 -14.45 -36.57
N ASP A 347 -4.12 -13.18 -36.73
CA ASP A 347 -3.43 -12.05 -36.10
C ASP A 347 -4.04 -11.74 -34.73
N TRP A 348 -3.60 -12.49 -33.72
CA TRP A 348 -4.04 -12.28 -32.35
C TRP A 348 -3.24 -11.17 -31.66
N SER A 349 -3.93 -10.33 -30.89
CA SER A 349 -3.32 -9.30 -30.06
C SER A 349 -3.77 -9.47 -28.62
N CYS A 350 -2.84 -9.36 -27.67
CA CYS A 350 -3.14 -9.43 -26.26
C CYS A 350 -3.95 -8.20 -25.83
N CYS A 351 -5.15 -8.42 -25.30
CA CYS A 351 -6.04 -7.35 -24.87
C CYS A 351 -5.61 -6.68 -23.55
N VAL A 352 -4.51 -7.12 -22.93
CA VAL A 352 -3.92 -6.48 -21.74
C VAL A 352 -2.73 -5.60 -22.13
N CYS A 353 -1.76 -6.14 -22.89
CA CYS A 353 -0.56 -5.40 -23.26
C CYS A 353 -0.56 -4.79 -24.67
N ARG A 354 -1.59 -5.12 -25.47
CA ARG A 354 -1.79 -4.67 -26.86
C ARG A 354 -0.69 -5.10 -27.84
N GLN A 355 0.17 -6.03 -27.43
CA GLN A 355 1.20 -6.62 -28.30
C GLN A 355 0.67 -7.87 -29.02
N LYS A 356 1.30 -8.20 -30.15
CA LYS A 356 0.99 -9.42 -30.90
C LYS A 356 1.20 -10.67 -30.03
N ILE A 357 0.31 -11.64 -30.17
CA ILE A 357 0.46 -12.97 -29.58
C ILE A 357 1.12 -13.87 -30.61
N ASP A 358 2.14 -14.62 -30.17
CA ASP A 358 2.70 -15.71 -30.96
C ASP A 358 1.77 -16.92 -30.81
N ASN A 359 1.26 -17.41 -31.95
CA ASN A 359 0.24 -18.45 -31.97
C ASN A 359 0.79 -19.83 -31.60
N ASP A 360 2.11 -20.03 -31.68
CA ASP A 360 2.75 -21.31 -31.39
C ASP A 360 2.90 -21.57 -29.89
N TYR A 361 2.62 -20.56 -29.06
CA TYR A 361 2.77 -20.62 -27.60
C TYR A 361 1.45 -20.43 -26.85
N GLY A 362 1.49 -20.80 -25.58
CA GLY A 362 0.34 -20.73 -24.68
C GLY A 362 -0.13 -19.31 -24.35
N GLY A 363 -1.43 -19.19 -24.10
CA GLY A 363 -2.09 -17.97 -23.65
C GLY A 363 -3.49 -18.25 -23.14
N TYR A 364 -4.27 -17.21 -22.89
CA TYR A 364 -5.67 -17.33 -22.50
C TYR A 364 -6.59 -16.77 -23.56
N SER A 365 -7.73 -17.41 -23.75
CA SER A 365 -8.82 -16.95 -24.62
C SER A 365 -10.16 -17.02 -23.89
N CYS A 366 -11.07 -16.11 -24.22
CA CYS A 366 -12.43 -16.14 -23.69
C CYS A 366 -13.14 -17.47 -24.02
N ILE A 367 -13.87 -18.00 -23.04
CA ILE A 367 -14.66 -19.22 -23.22
C ILE A 367 -16.01 -18.98 -23.90
N LYS A 368 -16.48 -17.72 -23.93
CA LYS A 368 -17.78 -17.38 -24.51
C LYS A 368 -17.70 -17.35 -26.03
N ASP A 369 -18.58 -18.10 -26.65
CA ASP A 369 -18.72 -18.14 -28.11
C ASP A 369 -18.94 -16.74 -28.69
N GLY A 370 -18.20 -16.43 -29.76
CA GLY A 370 -18.22 -15.13 -30.43
C GLY A 370 -17.38 -14.03 -29.77
N CYS A 371 -16.72 -14.31 -28.63
CA CYS A 371 -15.82 -13.36 -28.00
C CYS A 371 -14.35 -13.63 -28.36
N SER A 372 -13.69 -12.69 -29.04
CA SER A 372 -12.31 -12.82 -29.50
C SER A 372 -11.26 -12.32 -28.49
N TYR A 373 -11.60 -12.23 -27.20
CA TYR A 373 -10.67 -11.74 -26.20
C TYR A 373 -9.54 -12.76 -25.99
N ALA A 374 -8.29 -12.29 -26.08
CA ALA A 374 -7.11 -13.10 -25.86
C ALA A 374 -6.06 -12.32 -25.06
N ALA A 375 -5.26 -13.03 -24.27
CA ALA A 375 -4.18 -12.44 -23.49
C ALA A 375 -2.98 -13.40 -23.40
N HIS A 376 -1.76 -12.84 -23.34
CA HIS A 376 -0.57 -13.63 -22.98
C HIS A 376 -0.76 -14.23 -21.58
N SER A 377 -0.21 -15.43 -21.32
CA SER A 377 -0.33 -16.06 -20.01
C SER A 377 0.15 -15.16 -18.87
N LYS A 378 1.30 -14.50 -19.04
CA LYS A 378 1.83 -13.59 -18.02
C LYS A 378 1.10 -12.25 -17.92
N CYS A 379 0.29 -11.88 -18.91
CA CYS A 379 -0.58 -10.72 -18.81
C CYS A 379 -1.89 -11.05 -18.09
N ALA A 380 -2.44 -12.23 -18.36
CA ALA A 380 -3.66 -12.71 -17.71
C ALA A 380 -3.46 -12.99 -16.22
N THR A 381 -2.28 -13.46 -15.81
CA THR A 381 -1.99 -13.85 -14.42
C THR A 381 -1.20 -12.80 -13.63
N GLN A 382 -1.28 -11.51 -13.97
CA GLN A 382 -0.66 -10.44 -13.18
C GLN A 382 -1.52 -10.15 -11.94
N LYS A 383 -0.88 -9.85 -10.80
CA LYS A 383 -1.57 -9.61 -9.52
C LYS A 383 -2.56 -8.43 -9.53
N ASN A 384 -2.38 -7.44 -10.42
CA ASN A 384 -3.30 -6.30 -10.59
C ASN A 384 -4.51 -6.63 -11.49
N VAL A 385 -4.50 -7.77 -12.18
CA VAL A 385 -5.49 -8.17 -13.18
C VAL A 385 -6.27 -9.41 -12.75
N TRP A 386 -5.64 -10.35 -12.03
CA TRP A 386 -6.22 -11.61 -11.57
C TRP A 386 -6.19 -11.72 -10.04
N ASP A 387 -7.25 -12.30 -9.47
CA ASP A 387 -7.48 -12.48 -8.03
C ASP A 387 -6.76 -13.71 -7.43
N GLY A 388 -6.10 -14.52 -8.27
CA GLY A 388 -5.41 -15.72 -7.82
C GLY A 388 -6.29 -16.97 -7.71
N LYS A 389 -7.58 -16.90 -8.10
CA LYS A 389 -8.52 -18.03 -8.01
C LYS A 389 -8.55 -18.84 -9.32
N GLU A 390 -8.44 -20.17 -9.19
CA GLU A 390 -8.68 -21.15 -10.26
C GLU A 390 -10.17 -21.50 -10.31
N LEU A 391 -10.76 -21.53 -11.51
CA LEU A 391 -12.20 -21.65 -11.73
C LEU A 391 -12.60 -22.84 -12.62
N GLU A 392 -11.66 -23.73 -13.01
CA GLU A 392 -11.93 -24.90 -13.87
C GLU A 392 -13.10 -25.76 -13.35
N ASP A 393 -13.11 -26.05 -12.05
CA ASP A 393 -14.14 -26.90 -11.42
C ASP A 393 -15.30 -26.10 -10.79
N THR A 394 -15.31 -24.78 -10.96
CA THR A 394 -16.34 -23.91 -10.37
C THR A 394 -17.43 -23.62 -11.41
N PRO A 395 -18.72 -23.85 -11.14
CA PRO A 395 -19.78 -23.45 -12.06
C PRO A 395 -19.78 -21.92 -12.26
N GLU A 396 -20.23 -21.44 -13.42
CA GLU A 396 -20.45 -20.00 -13.60
C GLU A 396 -21.62 -19.55 -12.73
N GLU A 397 -21.37 -18.58 -11.84
CA GLU A 397 -22.43 -17.87 -11.16
C GLU A 397 -23.18 -17.02 -12.20
N ASN A 398 -24.51 -17.13 -12.22
CA ASN A 398 -25.33 -16.33 -13.12
C ASN A 398 -25.13 -14.83 -12.79
N GLU A 399 -24.65 -14.06 -13.77
CA GLU A 399 -24.50 -12.60 -13.66
C GLU A 399 -25.84 -11.85 -13.45
N GLU A 400 -26.96 -12.57 -13.52
CA GLU A 400 -28.34 -12.07 -13.43
C GLU A 400 -28.81 -11.72 -11.99
N GLU A 401 -28.05 -12.04 -10.93
CA GLU A 401 -28.41 -11.70 -9.54
C GLU A 401 -27.90 -10.32 -9.06
N VAL A 402 -27.47 -9.42 -9.96
CA VAL A 402 -27.12 -8.06 -9.55
C VAL A 402 -28.41 -7.26 -9.31
N GLU A 403 -28.73 -7.03 -8.03
CA GLU A 403 -29.87 -6.20 -7.63
C GLU A 403 -29.84 -4.85 -8.38
N PRO A 404 -30.94 -4.44 -9.03
CA PRO A 404 -30.99 -3.18 -9.76
C PRO A 404 -30.79 -1.99 -8.80
N PRO A 405 -30.26 -0.86 -9.30
CA PRO A 405 -30.05 0.31 -8.45
C PRO A 405 -31.37 0.94 -7.96
N PHE A 406 -32.46 0.75 -8.68
CA PHE A 406 -33.77 1.23 -8.26
C PHE A 406 -34.90 0.41 -8.86
N VAL A 407 -36.09 0.56 -8.26
CA VAL A 407 -37.36 0.09 -8.80
C VAL A 407 -38.13 1.28 -9.35
N ARG A 408 -38.64 1.16 -10.59
CA ARG A 408 -39.53 2.18 -11.18
C ARG A 408 -40.92 2.03 -10.58
N ILE A 409 -41.43 3.08 -9.95
CA ILE A 409 -42.77 3.09 -9.35
C ILE A 409 -43.80 3.57 -10.36
N SER A 410 -43.46 4.61 -11.13
CA SER A 410 -44.25 5.16 -12.24
C SER A 410 -43.32 5.93 -13.18
N ASP A 411 -43.86 6.43 -14.29
CA ASP A 411 -43.09 7.22 -15.25
C ASP A 411 -42.38 8.40 -14.57
N GLY A 412 -41.06 8.40 -14.64
CA GLY A 412 -40.20 9.40 -14.01
C GLY A 412 -40.06 9.30 -12.49
N ASN A 413 -40.68 8.33 -11.79
CA ASN A 413 -40.53 8.18 -10.33
C ASN A 413 -39.88 6.84 -9.93
N ILE A 414 -38.84 6.91 -9.11
CA ILE A 414 -38.04 5.74 -8.71
C ILE A 414 -37.91 5.61 -7.18
N ALA A 415 -37.89 4.37 -6.70
CA ALA A 415 -37.41 4.01 -5.37
C ALA A 415 -35.95 3.58 -5.47
N HIS A 416 -35.03 4.45 -5.07
CA HIS A 416 -33.59 4.23 -5.21
C HIS A 416 -32.96 3.66 -3.94
N PHE A 417 -32.05 2.69 -4.04
CA PHE A 417 -31.48 1.98 -2.89
C PHE A 417 -30.80 2.90 -1.86
N SER A 418 -30.27 4.04 -2.32
CA SER A 418 -29.51 4.97 -1.49
C SER A 418 -30.37 5.95 -0.68
N HIS A 419 -31.69 6.05 -0.94
CA HIS A 419 -32.54 7.08 -0.34
C HIS A 419 -33.94 6.56 -0.04
N ARG A 420 -34.50 6.94 1.12
CA ARG A 420 -35.79 6.40 1.61
C ARG A 420 -37.01 6.96 0.88
N HIS A 421 -36.94 8.21 0.42
CA HIS A 421 -38.03 8.83 -0.33
C HIS A 421 -37.93 8.54 -1.83
N HIS A 422 -39.05 8.65 -2.52
CA HIS A 422 -39.08 8.51 -3.98
C HIS A 422 -38.40 9.70 -4.65
N LEU A 423 -37.66 9.41 -5.72
CA LEU A 423 -37.03 10.42 -6.54
C LEU A 423 -37.80 10.59 -7.84
N ARG A 424 -37.97 11.84 -8.27
CA ARG A 424 -38.64 12.25 -9.50
C ARG A 424 -37.61 12.73 -10.51
N LEU A 425 -37.77 12.32 -11.76
CA LEU A 425 -36.97 12.76 -12.88
C LEU A 425 -37.36 14.20 -13.26
N GLU A 426 -36.35 15.06 -13.31
CA GLU A 426 -36.43 16.45 -13.73
C GLU A 426 -35.35 16.71 -14.79
N GLU A 427 -35.57 17.72 -15.63
CA GLU A 427 -34.62 18.15 -16.64
C GLU A 427 -34.11 19.56 -16.29
N ASN A 428 -32.79 19.71 -16.20
CA ASN A 428 -32.16 21.03 -16.05
C ASN A 428 -31.78 21.58 -17.43
N THR A 429 -32.49 22.62 -17.87
CA THR A 429 -32.19 23.36 -19.11
C THR A 429 -31.00 24.32 -18.98
N GLY A 430 -30.41 24.44 -17.78
CA GLY A 430 -29.25 25.28 -17.50
C GLY A 430 -29.55 26.78 -17.36
N ARG A 431 -30.83 27.18 -17.33
CA ARG A 431 -31.25 28.58 -17.16
C ARG A 431 -31.11 29.07 -15.71
N ASP A 432 -31.43 28.19 -14.75
CA ASP A 432 -31.38 28.47 -13.30
C ASP A 432 -30.29 27.63 -12.63
N TYR A 433 -29.04 27.81 -13.08
CA TYR A 433 -27.90 27.09 -12.50
C TYR A 433 -27.64 27.55 -11.07
N ASP A 434 -27.72 26.60 -10.14
CA ASP A 434 -27.34 26.77 -8.75
C ASP A 434 -26.13 25.89 -8.44
N VAL A 435 -25.00 26.54 -8.15
CA VAL A 435 -23.73 25.89 -7.81
C VAL A 435 -23.82 24.99 -6.57
N ASN A 436 -24.80 25.22 -5.69
CA ASN A 436 -24.99 24.44 -4.46
C ASN A 436 -25.84 23.18 -4.69
N LYS A 437 -26.50 23.03 -5.85
CA LYS A 437 -27.22 21.79 -6.22
C LYS A 437 -26.23 20.71 -6.63
N LEU A 438 -25.73 19.99 -5.64
CA LEU A 438 -24.77 18.90 -5.81
C LEU A 438 -25.46 17.53 -5.83
N CYS A 439 -25.04 16.69 -6.77
CA CYS A 439 -25.39 15.28 -6.80
C CYS A 439 -24.82 14.56 -5.56
N GLN A 440 -25.68 13.81 -4.86
CA GLN A 440 -25.33 13.04 -3.66
C GLN A 440 -24.51 11.79 -3.98
N GLY A 441 -24.42 11.39 -5.25
CA GLY A 441 -23.59 10.28 -5.71
C GLY A 441 -22.17 10.75 -6.03
N CYS A 442 -22.00 11.60 -7.03
CA CYS A 442 -20.66 11.97 -7.51
C CYS A 442 -20.09 13.26 -6.87
N VAL A 443 -20.87 13.96 -6.03
CA VAL A 443 -20.48 15.23 -5.38
C VAL A 443 -20.11 16.33 -6.40
N MET A 444 -20.73 16.29 -7.58
CA MET A 444 -20.58 17.32 -8.62
C MET A 444 -21.89 18.11 -8.81
N PRO A 445 -21.82 19.37 -9.27
CA PRO A 445 -23.01 20.16 -9.57
C PRO A 445 -23.86 19.56 -10.69
N ILE A 446 -25.17 19.83 -10.66
CA ILE A 446 -26.08 19.54 -11.77
C ILE A 446 -25.98 20.68 -12.79
N TYR A 447 -25.20 20.50 -13.86
CA TYR A 447 -25.01 21.54 -14.87
C TYR A 447 -26.17 21.64 -15.89
N ILE A 448 -26.37 20.60 -16.69
CA ILE A 448 -27.42 20.47 -17.71
C ILE A 448 -27.83 18.99 -17.77
N GLY A 449 -29.08 18.73 -18.14
CA GLY A 449 -29.60 17.40 -18.44
C GLY A 449 -30.47 16.85 -17.33
N ASN A 450 -30.78 15.56 -17.44
CA ASN A 450 -31.69 14.86 -16.56
C ASN A 450 -31.07 14.55 -15.19
N PHE A 451 -31.85 14.72 -14.15
CA PHE A 451 -31.48 14.37 -12.78
C PHE A 451 -32.71 13.92 -12.00
N TYR A 452 -32.47 13.16 -10.95
CA TYR A 452 -33.49 12.73 -10.01
C TYR A 452 -33.44 13.61 -8.77
N SER A 453 -34.58 14.20 -8.39
CA SER A 453 -34.74 15.02 -7.19
C SER A 453 -35.72 14.37 -6.21
N CYS A 454 -35.51 14.56 -4.92
CA CYS A 454 -36.48 14.20 -3.90
C CYS A 454 -37.46 15.35 -3.68
N MET A 455 -38.76 15.08 -3.66
CA MET A 455 -39.78 16.11 -3.39
C MET A 455 -39.89 16.47 -1.90
N GLN A 456 -39.21 15.74 -1.01
CA GLN A 456 -39.32 15.90 0.45
C GLN A 456 -38.04 16.46 1.10
N CYS A 457 -36.89 16.43 0.41
CA CYS A 457 -35.62 16.96 0.90
C CYS A 457 -34.67 17.26 -0.26
N ASP A 458 -33.53 17.90 0.02
CA ASP A 458 -32.55 18.33 -0.99
C ASP A 458 -31.69 17.19 -1.58
N TYR A 459 -32.22 15.96 -1.61
CA TYR A 459 -31.51 14.81 -2.16
C TYR A 459 -31.63 14.79 -3.69
N ILE A 460 -30.49 14.89 -4.37
CA ILE A 460 -30.41 14.99 -5.83
C ILE A 460 -29.38 13.99 -6.36
N LEU A 461 -29.65 13.32 -7.48
CA LEU A 461 -28.72 12.47 -8.21
C LEU A 461 -28.72 12.82 -9.70
N HIS A 462 -27.56 12.85 -10.36
CA HIS A 462 -27.55 12.76 -11.83
C HIS A 462 -28.25 11.48 -12.28
N GLU A 463 -28.91 11.49 -13.44
CA GLU A 463 -29.50 10.28 -14.02
C GLU A 463 -28.46 9.14 -14.12
N THR A 464 -27.24 9.45 -14.55
CA THR A 464 -26.12 8.48 -14.61
C THR A 464 -25.74 7.93 -13.24
N CYS A 465 -25.76 8.77 -12.19
CA CYS A 465 -25.47 8.35 -10.82
C CYS A 465 -26.58 7.46 -10.23
N ALA A 466 -27.83 7.70 -10.60
CA ALA A 466 -28.96 6.85 -10.20
C ALA A 466 -28.94 5.48 -10.89
N ASN A 467 -28.32 5.37 -12.07
CA ASN A 467 -28.21 4.13 -12.84
C ASN A 467 -26.92 3.32 -12.54
N LEU A 468 -26.10 3.73 -11.58
CA LEU A 468 -24.86 3.01 -11.25
C LEU A 468 -25.14 1.59 -10.75
N SER A 469 -24.52 0.59 -11.38
CA SER A 469 -24.63 -0.81 -10.96
C SER A 469 -24.11 -1.01 -9.54
N ARG A 470 -24.78 -1.86 -8.75
CA ARG A 470 -24.41 -2.11 -7.35
C ARG A 470 -23.12 -2.90 -7.18
N LYS A 471 -22.72 -3.67 -8.20
CA LYS A 471 -21.46 -4.41 -8.27
C LYS A 471 -20.82 -4.18 -9.63
N ILE A 472 -19.50 -4.01 -9.67
CA ILE A 472 -18.73 -3.88 -10.91
C ILE A 472 -17.39 -4.60 -10.81
N HIS A 473 -16.90 -5.13 -11.93
CA HIS A 473 -15.48 -5.42 -12.10
C HIS A 473 -14.79 -4.18 -12.65
N HIS A 474 -13.66 -3.79 -12.06
CA HIS A 474 -12.93 -2.61 -12.48
C HIS A 474 -11.51 -2.96 -12.97
N PRO A 475 -11.08 -2.52 -14.17
CA PRO A 475 -9.80 -2.88 -14.80
C PRO A 475 -8.52 -2.80 -13.95
N ILE A 476 -8.48 -1.94 -12.93
CA ILE A 476 -7.29 -1.75 -12.08
C ILE A 476 -7.33 -2.53 -10.75
N HIS A 477 -8.36 -3.37 -10.55
CA HIS A 477 -8.49 -4.19 -9.34
C HIS A 477 -9.15 -5.54 -9.67
N PRO A 478 -8.56 -6.67 -9.27
CA PRO A 478 -9.04 -8.00 -9.65
C PRO A 478 -10.40 -8.36 -9.04
N HIS A 479 -10.70 -7.92 -7.82
CA HIS A 479 -11.92 -8.30 -7.12
C HIS A 479 -13.14 -7.49 -7.56
N MET A 480 -14.32 -8.05 -7.29
CA MET A 480 -15.60 -7.36 -7.48
C MET A 480 -15.71 -6.17 -6.50
N LEU A 481 -16.04 -5.01 -7.02
CA LEU A 481 -16.28 -3.81 -6.21
C LEU A 481 -17.77 -3.63 -5.95
N THR A 482 -18.12 -3.25 -4.73
CA THR A 482 -19.50 -2.95 -4.33
C THR A 482 -19.70 -1.45 -4.18
N LEU A 483 -20.81 -0.94 -4.71
CA LEU A 483 -21.21 0.46 -4.55
C LEU A 483 -21.62 0.71 -3.10
N ARG A 484 -20.93 1.63 -2.43
CA ARG A 484 -21.20 2.07 -1.07
C ARG A 484 -21.59 3.54 -1.07
N ARG A 485 -22.44 3.90 -0.11
CA ARG A 485 -22.78 5.28 0.21
C ARG A 485 -21.89 5.71 1.36
N GLY A 486 -21.17 6.83 1.19
CA GLY A 486 -20.49 7.48 2.30
C GLY A 486 -21.49 7.91 3.37
N SER A 487 -21.29 7.42 4.59
CA SER A 487 -21.99 7.91 5.78
C SER A 487 -21.56 9.36 6.04
N GLN A 488 -22.53 10.23 6.28
CA GLN A 488 -22.21 11.55 6.85
C GLN A 488 -21.76 11.31 8.30
N GLY A 489 -20.46 11.40 8.56
CA GLY A 489 -19.95 11.64 9.91
C GLY A 489 -19.48 10.45 10.75
N LEU A 490 -19.43 9.23 10.22
CA LEU A 490 -18.83 8.07 10.89
C LEU A 490 -18.07 7.24 9.85
N LEU A 491 -16.82 7.62 9.60
CA LEU A 491 -15.85 6.80 8.88
C LEU A 491 -14.77 6.45 9.89
N GLU A 492 -14.92 5.28 10.52
CA GLU A 492 -14.14 4.80 11.67
C GLU A 492 -12.76 4.24 11.30
N HIS A 493 -12.43 4.17 10.00
CA HIS A 493 -11.14 3.67 9.53
C HIS A 493 -10.44 4.71 8.64
N ASN A 494 -9.12 4.51 8.56
CA ASN A 494 -8.05 5.39 8.10
C ASN A 494 -8.33 6.35 6.92
N VAL A 495 -7.33 7.18 6.65
CA VAL A 495 -7.29 8.09 5.50
C VAL A 495 -7.39 7.25 4.22
N ASP A 496 -8.60 7.00 3.71
CA ASP A 496 -8.79 6.20 2.49
C ASP A 496 -8.92 7.13 1.27
N PRO A 497 -7.81 7.49 0.59
CA PRO A 497 -7.88 8.15 -0.70
C PRO A 497 -8.50 7.21 -1.74
N CYS A 498 -8.98 7.79 -2.82
CA CYS A 498 -9.25 7.00 -4.00
C CYS A 498 -7.96 6.27 -4.44
N SER A 499 -8.07 4.99 -4.74
CA SER A 499 -6.94 4.20 -5.19
C SER A 499 -6.41 4.66 -6.56
N ALA A 500 -7.25 5.31 -7.37
CA ALA A 500 -6.93 5.78 -8.72
C ALA A 500 -6.50 7.25 -8.82
N CYS A 501 -7.12 8.14 -8.04
CA CYS A 501 -6.91 9.58 -8.14
C CYS A 501 -6.41 10.17 -6.80
N PRO A 502 -5.87 11.40 -6.77
CA PRO A 502 -5.25 11.95 -5.57
C PRO A 502 -6.26 12.45 -4.52
N TRP A 503 -7.58 12.38 -4.79
CA TRP A 503 -8.61 12.93 -3.93
C TRP A 503 -9.19 11.89 -2.96
N MET A 504 -9.81 12.37 -1.88
CA MET A 504 -10.31 11.52 -0.79
C MET A 504 -11.73 11.01 -1.04
N CYS A 505 -12.00 9.73 -0.72
CA CYS A 505 -13.35 9.14 -0.78
C CYS A 505 -14.12 9.35 0.53
N LYS A 506 -14.35 10.62 0.93
CA LYS A 506 -15.05 10.95 2.21
C LYS A 506 -16.52 11.37 2.06
N ALA A 507 -16.98 11.61 0.83
CA ALA A 507 -18.35 12.01 0.55
C ALA A 507 -18.86 11.36 -0.74
N GLY A 508 -20.18 11.28 -0.88
CA GLY A 508 -20.83 10.71 -2.06
C GLY A 508 -20.87 9.18 -2.06
N PHE A 509 -21.00 8.61 -3.24
CA PHE A 509 -20.87 7.19 -3.49
C PHE A 509 -19.44 6.85 -3.91
N PHE A 510 -19.01 5.65 -3.56
CA PHE A 510 -17.74 5.10 -3.99
C PHE A 510 -17.87 3.58 -4.13
N TYR A 511 -17.03 2.99 -4.95
CA TYR A 511 -16.89 1.55 -5.08
C TYR A 511 -15.80 1.07 -4.15
N GLU A 512 -16.07 0.00 -3.41
CA GLU A 512 -15.16 -0.55 -2.40
C GLU A 512 -15.03 -2.07 -2.57
N CYS A 513 -13.81 -2.57 -2.40
CA CYS A 513 -13.54 -4.00 -2.28
C CYS A 513 -13.77 -4.47 -0.83
N GLN A 514 -14.48 -5.59 -0.66
CA GLN A 514 -14.67 -6.24 0.64
C GLN A 514 -13.83 -7.52 0.79
N GLU A 515 -13.15 -7.95 -0.28
CA GLU A 515 -12.28 -9.12 -0.30
C GLU A 515 -10.81 -8.72 -0.09
N GLY A 516 -10.10 -9.50 0.72
CA GLY A 516 -8.69 -9.32 1.06
C GLY A 516 -8.51 -8.65 2.42
N GLY A 517 -7.78 -9.32 3.32
CA GLY A 517 -7.37 -8.76 4.62
C GLY A 517 -6.25 -7.71 4.51
N ASP A 518 -6.15 -7.02 3.38
CA ASP A 518 -5.15 -5.98 3.18
C ASP A 518 -5.51 -4.78 4.08
N GLU A 519 -4.51 -4.27 4.81
CA GLU A 519 -4.61 -3.12 5.74
C GLU A 519 -5.11 -1.81 5.10
N TYR A 520 -5.34 -1.80 3.77
CA TYR A 520 -5.89 -0.68 3.02
C TYR A 520 -7.05 -1.12 2.12
N SER A 521 -8.27 -0.69 2.45
CA SER A 521 -9.45 -0.94 1.61
C SER A 521 -9.30 -0.28 0.22
N PHE A 522 -9.40 -1.07 -0.84
CA PHE A 522 -9.37 -0.54 -2.21
C PHE A 522 -10.68 0.22 -2.49
N ARG A 523 -10.58 1.51 -2.85
CA ARG A 523 -11.74 2.38 -3.08
C ARG A 523 -11.62 3.25 -4.30
N LEU A 524 -12.72 3.46 -5.02
CA LEU A 524 -12.80 4.34 -6.18
C LEU A 524 -13.97 5.31 -6.08
N HIS A 525 -13.74 6.60 -6.36
CA HIS A 525 -14.84 7.50 -6.69
C HIS A 525 -15.62 6.96 -7.89
N VAL A 526 -16.92 7.24 -7.96
CA VAL A 526 -17.76 6.83 -9.09
C VAL A 526 -17.20 7.29 -10.44
N GLN A 527 -16.58 8.47 -10.49
CA GLN A 527 -15.94 9.00 -11.70
C GLN A 527 -14.73 8.16 -12.12
N CYS A 528 -13.93 7.68 -11.16
CA CYS A 528 -12.79 6.81 -11.47
C CYS A 528 -13.26 5.42 -11.89
N ALA A 529 -14.32 4.92 -11.25
CA ALA A 529 -14.87 3.58 -11.46
C ALA A 529 -15.65 3.41 -12.77
N THR A 530 -16.18 4.50 -13.32
CA THR A 530 -16.97 4.49 -14.56
C THR A 530 -16.13 4.74 -15.81
N ILE A 531 -14.83 5.05 -15.66
CA ILE A 531 -13.93 5.11 -16.80
C ILE A 531 -13.69 3.69 -17.33
N ALA A 532 -13.95 3.51 -18.62
CA ALA A 532 -13.69 2.27 -19.33
C ALA A 532 -12.45 2.38 -20.23
N GLU A 533 -11.88 1.23 -20.54
CA GLU A 533 -10.84 1.06 -21.56
C GLU A 533 -11.48 0.43 -22.82
N PRO A 534 -11.24 0.95 -24.04
CA PRO A 534 -10.41 2.11 -24.39
C PRO A 534 -11.02 3.45 -23.99
N LEU A 535 -10.17 4.37 -23.53
CA LEU A 535 -10.56 5.73 -23.19
C LEU A 535 -10.35 6.66 -24.40
N LEU A 536 -11.44 7.19 -24.95
CA LEU A 536 -11.43 8.30 -25.90
C LEU A 536 -11.49 9.62 -25.12
N HIS A 537 -10.43 10.42 -25.17
CA HIS A 537 -10.32 11.62 -24.35
C HIS A 537 -9.87 12.83 -25.17
N LYS A 538 -10.55 13.99 -25.03
CA LYS A 538 -10.32 15.19 -25.87
C LYS A 538 -8.86 15.70 -25.84
N SER A 539 -8.06 15.34 -24.85
CA SER A 539 -6.63 15.72 -24.80
C SER A 539 -5.74 14.97 -25.80
N HIS A 540 -6.23 13.88 -26.42
CA HIS A 540 -5.43 13.05 -27.31
C HIS A 540 -6.29 12.37 -28.37
N ILE A 541 -5.78 12.28 -29.60
CA ILE A 541 -6.55 11.80 -30.75
C ILE A 541 -6.72 10.28 -30.79
N HIS A 542 -5.74 9.52 -30.26
CA HIS A 542 -5.78 8.06 -30.25
C HIS A 542 -6.46 7.54 -28.97
N SER A 543 -7.03 6.34 -29.08
CA SER A 543 -7.54 5.58 -27.94
C SER A 543 -6.46 5.31 -26.90
N LEU A 544 -6.79 5.52 -25.64
CA LEU A 544 -5.88 5.29 -24.53
C LEU A 544 -6.21 3.99 -23.80
N PHE A 545 -5.17 3.26 -23.42
CA PHE A 545 -5.22 1.95 -22.80
C PHE A 545 -4.49 1.96 -21.46
N LEU A 546 -4.99 1.21 -20.49
CA LEU A 546 -4.38 1.20 -19.15
C LEU A 546 -2.98 0.55 -19.19
N THR A 547 -2.13 0.88 -18.22
CA THR A 547 -0.73 0.42 -18.18
C THR A 547 -0.65 -1.11 -18.25
N SER A 548 0.22 -1.61 -19.13
CA SER A 548 0.37 -3.05 -19.38
C SER A 548 1.36 -3.75 -18.47
N LYS A 549 2.29 -2.98 -17.88
CA LYS A 549 3.35 -3.48 -16.99
C LYS A 549 3.06 -3.01 -15.56
N PRO A 550 2.79 -3.93 -14.62
CA PRO A 550 2.56 -3.57 -13.23
C PRO A 550 3.73 -2.78 -12.67
N GLY A 551 3.44 -1.71 -11.94
CA GLY A 551 4.47 -0.89 -11.30
C GLY A 551 5.15 0.15 -12.21
N GLU A 552 4.93 0.12 -13.52
CA GLU A 552 5.51 1.10 -14.45
C GLU A 552 5.01 2.50 -14.13
N LYS A 553 5.93 3.41 -13.82
CA LYS A 553 5.62 4.81 -13.50
C LYS A 553 5.72 5.66 -14.75
N ARG A 554 4.62 6.31 -15.12
CA ARG A 554 4.58 7.29 -16.21
C ARG A 554 4.13 8.64 -15.70
N ARG A 555 4.78 9.71 -16.19
CA ARG A 555 4.39 11.09 -15.89
C ARG A 555 3.19 11.46 -16.76
N CYS A 556 2.16 12.04 -16.16
CA CYS A 556 1.00 12.50 -16.92
C CYS A 556 1.41 13.61 -17.90
N SER A 557 1.10 13.42 -19.18
CA SER A 557 1.40 14.36 -20.26
C SER A 557 0.60 15.66 -20.12
N VAL A 558 -0.53 15.66 -19.41
CA VAL A 558 -1.37 16.84 -19.18
C VAL A 558 -0.96 17.59 -17.92
N CYS A 559 -0.97 16.96 -16.75
CA CYS A 559 -0.65 17.67 -15.49
C CYS A 559 0.83 17.76 -15.14
N LYS A 560 1.69 17.04 -15.86
CA LYS A 560 3.15 16.94 -15.62
C LYS A 560 3.56 16.45 -14.24
N LYS A 561 2.62 16.15 -13.34
CA LYS A 561 2.88 15.58 -12.03
C LYS A 561 3.26 14.10 -12.18
N ALA A 562 4.30 13.71 -11.46
CA ALA A 562 4.50 12.32 -11.08
C ALA A 562 3.47 11.94 -10.00
N ARG A 563 3.19 10.65 -9.87
CA ARG A 563 2.17 10.01 -9.01
C ARG A 563 1.86 10.74 -7.70
N GLN A 564 0.56 10.90 -7.40
CA GLN A 564 0.02 11.30 -6.08
C GLN A 564 -1.08 10.34 -5.57
N SER A 565 -1.26 9.16 -6.20
CA SER A 565 -2.31 8.17 -5.92
C SER A 565 -1.73 6.81 -5.51
N LEU A 566 -2.55 5.92 -4.91
CA LEU A 566 -2.12 4.57 -4.51
C LEU A 566 -1.78 3.65 -5.70
N THR A 567 -2.40 3.82 -6.87
CA THR A 567 -2.06 3.04 -8.07
C THR A 567 -1.01 3.73 -8.95
N ASN A 568 -0.25 2.93 -9.70
CA ASN A 568 0.64 3.37 -10.79
C ASN A 568 -0.05 3.37 -12.17
N GLU A 569 -1.32 2.95 -12.24
CA GLU A 569 -2.05 2.81 -13.49
C GLU A 569 -2.32 4.17 -14.16
N THR A 570 -2.07 4.25 -15.47
CA THR A 570 -2.30 5.43 -16.31
C THR A 570 -2.88 5.00 -17.65
N PHE A 571 -3.57 5.90 -18.34
CA PHE A 571 -4.08 5.67 -19.70
C PHE A 571 -3.02 6.09 -20.71
N ASN A 572 -2.56 5.16 -21.53
CA ASN A 572 -1.41 5.26 -22.41
C ASN A 572 -1.81 5.13 -23.87
N CYS A 573 -1.12 5.87 -24.74
CA CYS A 573 -1.24 5.65 -26.17
C CYS A 573 -0.26 4.55 -26.62
N ILE A 574 -0.72 3.67 -27.51
CA ILE A 574 0.14 2.66 -28.15
C ILE A 574 0.84 3.18 -29.41
N GLU A 575 0.30 4.25 -30.02
CA GLU A 575 0.80 4.83 -31.27
C GLU A 575 1.76 6.00 -31.01
N CYS A 576 1.52 6.76 -29.94
CA CYS A 576 2.34 7.90 -29.55
C CYS A 576 3.20 7.54 -28.35
N ASP A 577 4.49 7.42 -28.60
CA ASP A 577 5.48 7.27 -27.53
C ASP A 577 5.35 8.43 -26.53
N TYR A 578 5.40 8.09 -25.24
CA TYR A 578 5.38 9.03 -24.11
C TYR A 578 4.06 9.75 -23.77
N PHE A 579 2.94 9.45 -24.44
CA PHE A 579 1.64 9.95 -23.98
C PHE A 579 1.06 9.06 -22.88
N ALA A 580 0.84 9.66 -21.70
CA ALA A 580 0.18 9.04 -20.56
C ALA A 580 -0.76 10.03 -19.88
N LEU A 581 -1.94 9.57 -19.46
CA LEU A 581 -2.95 10.37 -18.79
C LEU A 581 -3.28 9.73 -17.44
N CYS A 582 -3.13 10.49 -16.34
CA CYS A 582 -3.51 10.00 -15.03
C CYS A 582 -5.04 10.06 -14.83
N PHE A 583 -5.57 9.20 -13.97
CA PHE A 583 -7.00 9.18 -13.62
C PHE A 583 -7.52 10.55 -13.19
N GLY A 584 -6.76 11.30 -12.38
CA GLY A 584 -7.17 12.64 -11.97
C GLY A 584 -7.43 13.59 -13.14
N CYS A 585 -6.66 13.51 -14.23
CA CYS A 585 -6.92 14.30 -15.43
C CYS A 585 -8.02 13.69 -16.31
N ALA A 586 -8.11 12.35 -16.37
CA ALA A 586 -9.13 11.65 -17.13
C ALA A 586 -10.55 11.87 -16.59
N THR A 587 -10.69 12.08 -15.28
CA THR A 587 -11.99 12.32 -14.64
C THR A 587 -12.42 13.80 -14.62
N LEU A 588 -11.59 14.72 -15.11
CA LEU A 588 -11.98 16.14 -15.13
C LEU A 588 -13.17 16.33 -16.09
N PRO A 589 -14.21 17.06 -15.67
CA PRO A 589 -15.31 17.39 -16.56
C PRO A 589 -14.81 18.14 -17.81
N GLN A 590 -15.28 17.75 -18.98
CA GLN A 590 -14.89 18.42 -20.22
C GLN A 590 -15.55 19.79 -20.37
N GLU A 591 -16.74 19.94 -19.79
CA GLU A 591 -17.59 21.13 -19.86
C GLU A 591 -18.19 21.40 -18.49
N VAL A 592 -18.20 22.67 -18.08
CA VAL A 592 -18.59 23.10 -16.73
C VAL A 592 -19.31 24.45 -16.76
N ARG A 593 -20.25 24.65 -15.84
CA ARG A 593 -20.88 25.96 -15.61
C ARG A 593 -20.10 26.79 -14.60
N TYR A 594 -19.98 28.08 -14.90
CA TYR A 594 -19.52 29.10 -13.98
C TYR A 594 -20.70 30.00 -13.59
N GLU A 595 -20.87 30.32 -12.32
CA GLU A 595 -22.04 31.05 -11.81
C GLU A 595 -22.16 32.48 -12.36
N HIS A 596 -21.04 33.07 -12.78
CA HIS A 596 -20.97 34.42 -13.33
C HIS A 596 -20.92 34.45 -14.87
N ASP A 597 -21.07 33.30 -15.53
CA ASP A 597 -21.14 33.20 -16.99
C ASP A 597 -22.35 32.35 -17.44
N LYS A 598 -23.04 32.83 -18.48
CA LYS A 598 -24.19 32.15 -19.08
C LYS A 598 -23.78 31.07 -20.08
N HIS A 599 -22.51 30.96 -20.45
CA HIS A 599 -22.01 29.93 -21.35
C HIS A 599 -21.29 28.82 -20.56
N MET A 600 -21.13 27.66 -21.21
CA MET A 600 -20.32 26.58 -20.68
C MET A 600 -18.85 26.90 -20.92
N LEU A 601 -18.02 26.66 -19.91
CA LEU A 601 -16.57 26.67 -20.09
C LEU A 601 -16.11 25.28 -20.51
N THR A 602 -15.18 25.23 -21.45
CA THR A 602 -14.57 24.00 -21.96
C THR A 602 -13.17 23.82 -21.38
N LEU A 603 -12.77 22.58 -21.15
CA LEU A 603 -11.43 22.26 -20.66
C LEU A 603 -10.41 22.36 -21.80
N SER A 604 -9.53 23.35 -21.72
CA SER A 604 -8.35 23.46 -22.58
C SER A 604 -7.19 22.64 -22.01
N TYR A 605 -6.43 21.98 -22.88
CA TYR A 605 -5.23 21.22 -22.53
C TYR A 605 -3.92 21.97 -22.78
N GLY A 606 -4.04 23.23 -23.22
CA GLY A 606 -2.93 24.12 -23.53
C GLY A 606 -2.23 23.82 -24.86
N GLU A 607 -1.82 24.88 -25.54
CA GLU A 607 -1.12 24.79 -26.83
C GLU A 607 0.33 25.28 -26.69
N LYS A 608 1.29 24.50 -27.22
CA LYS A 608 2.73 24.83 -27.11
C LYS A 608 3.10 26.13 -27.83
N THR A 609 2.34 26.49 -28.86
CA THR A 609 2.56 27.64 -29.75
C THR A 609 1.85 28.91 -29.30
N ASN A 610 0.98 28.84 -28.29
CA ASN A 610 0.19 30.00 -27.88
C ASN A 610 1.04 30.95 -27.01
N THR A 611 1.21 32.19 -27.49
CA THR A 611 1.92 33.28 -26.80
C THR A 611 0.98 34.22 -26.04
N MET A 612 -0.34 33.97 -26.09
CA MET A 612 -1.34 34.81 -25.44
C MET A 612 -1.28 34.66 -23.92
N THR A 613 -1.47 35.77 -23.21
CA THR A 613 -1.48 35.80 -21.75
C THR A 613 -2.91 35.80 -21.25
N TYR A 614 -3.28 34.79 -20.47
CA TYR A 614 -4.61 34.65 -19.87
C TYR A 614 -4.58 35.00 -18.38
N TRP A 615 -5.72 35.42 -17.83
CA TRP A 615 -5.87 35.81 -16.42
C TRP A 615 -7.11 35.15 -15.83
N CYS A 616 -6.95 34.52 -14.68
CA CYS A 616 -8.06 33.86 -13.99
C CYS A 616 -8.98 34.89 -13.36
N GLU A 617 -10.27 34.87 -13.69
CA GLU A 617 -11.25 35.83 -13.16
C GLU A 617 -11.49 35.70 -11.64
N VAL A 618 -11.25 34.52 -11.05
CA VAL A 618 -11.52 34.28 -9.62
C VAL A 618 -10.38 34.75 -8.71
N CYS A 619 -9.13 34.50 -9.12
CA CYS A 619 -7.95 34.79 -8.31
C CYS A 619 -7.09 35.94 -8.86
N GLU A 620 -7.42 36.46 -10.04
CA GLU A 620 -6.72 37.55 -10.72
C GLU A 620 -5.23 37.26 -10.98
N GLN A 621 -4.85 35.98 -11.04
CA GLN A 621 -3.48 35.55 -11.34
C GLN A 621 -3.37 35.06 -12.78
N LYS A 622 -2.15 35.15 -13.32
CA LYS A 622 -1.82 34.68 -14.67
C LYS A 622 -2.12 33.18 -14.81
N ILE A 623 -2.71 32.80 -15.94
CA ILE A 623 -2.88 31.42 -16.37
C ILE A 623 -1.74 31.09 -17.33
N ASN A 624 -1.14 29.92 -17.15
CA ASN A 624 -0.15 29.40 -18.09
C ASN A 624 -0.89 28.76 -19.29
N PRO A 625 -0.80 29.31 -20.51
CA PRO A 625 -1.51 28.78 -21.68
C PRO A 625 -1.02 27.39 -22.12
N LYS A 626 0.13 26.94 -21.60
CA LYS A 626 0.68 25.60 -21.85
C LYS A 626 0.15 24.54 -20.88
N GLU A 627 -0.61 24.96 -19.88
CA GLU A 627 -1.25 24.07 -18.90
C GLU A 627 -2.75 23.97 -19.18
N ARG A 628 -3.42 23.11 -18.42
CA ARG A 628 -4.87 22.93 -18.49
C ARG A 628 -5.61 24.01 -17.71
N PHE A 629 -6.65 24.57 -18.29
CA PHE A 629 -7.53 25.57 -17.69
C PHE A 629 -8.90 25.54 -18.35
N TYR A 630 -9.91 26.15 -17.73
CA TYR A 630 -11.23 26.29 -18.33
C TYR A 630 -11.36 27.61 -19.08
N THR A 631 -11.98 27.57 -20.26
CA THR A 631 -12.22 28.77 -21.06
C THR A 631 -13.53 28.74 -21.84
N CYS A 632 -14.10 29.92 -22.07
CA CYS A 632 -15.10 30.17 -23.10
C CYS A 632 -14.47 31.04 -24.19
N ASP A 633 -13.89 30.40 -25.22
CA ASP A 633 -13.27 31.12 -26.34
C ASP A 633 -14.31 31.65 -27.35
N GLU A 634 -15.51 31.06 -27.41
CA GLU A 634 -16.50 31.40 -28.44
C GLU A 634 -17.24 32.73 -28.20
N TYR A 635 -17.53 33.10 -26.94
CA TYR A 635 -18.44 34.21 -26.64
C TYR A 635 -17.96 35.18 -25.55
N CYS A 636 -17.21 34.69 -24.57
CA CYS A 636 -17.06 35.34 -23.26
C CYS A 636 -15.63 35.75 -22.92
N CYS A 637 -14.64 35.05 -23.49
CA CYS A 637 -13.22 35.14 -23.13
C CYS A 637 -12.93 34.89 -21.63
N VAL A 638 -13.89 34.33 -20.88
CA VAL A 638 -13.71 33.94 -19.48
C VAL A 638 -12.68 32.83 -19.41
N THR A 639 -11.69 32.99 -18.53
CA THR A 639 -10.68 31.96 -18.25
C THR A 639 -10.52 31.74 -16.76
N LEU A 640 -10.41 30.47 -16.34
CA LEU A 640 -10.32 30.08 -14.94
C LEU A 640 -9.31 28.96 -14.74
N HIS A 641 -8.49 29.06 -13.67
CA HIS A 641 -7.75 27.89 -13.19
C HIS A 641 -8.74 26.79 -12.76
N ILE A 642 -8.36 25.53 -12.98
CA ILE A 642 -9.19 24.37 -12.59
C ILE A 642 -9.49 24.40 -11.09
N GLU A 643 -8.46 24.64 -10.28
CA GLU A 643 -8.57 24.67 -8.82
C GLU A 643 -9.41 25.84 -8.32
N CYS A 644 -9.44 26.97 -9.06
CA CYS A 644 -10.30 28.10 -8.71
C CYS A 644 -11.78 27.79 -8.95
N LEU A 645 -12.11 27.05 -10.03
CA LEU A 645 -13.49 26.73 -10.38
C LEU A 645 -14.04 25.52 -9.60
N LEU A 646 -13.25 24.45 -9.51
CA LEU A 646 -13.65 23.16 -8.96
C LEU A 646 -13.14 22.91 -7.53
N GLY A 647 -12.17 23.69 -7.06
CA GLY A 647 -11.47 23.45 -5.80
C GLY A 647 -10.21 22.59 -5.97
N GLN A 648 -9.30 22.68 -4.99
CA GLN A 648 -8.08 21.87 -4.95
C GLN A 648 -8.36 20.41 -4.56
N ASP A 649 -9.28 20.21 -3.62
CA ASP A 649 -9.77 18.90 -3.18
C ASP A 649 -11.14 18.61 -3.79
N LEU A 650 -11.13 17.92 -4.94
CA LEU A 650 -12.35 17.52 -5.63
C LEU A 650 -13.14 16.47 -4.83
N TYR A 651 -14.44 16.42 -5.10
CA TYR A 651 -15.39 15.45 -4.53
C TYR A 651 -15.57 15.54 -2.99
N ILE A 652 -15.18 16.66 -2.38
CA ILE A 652 -15.47 16.96 -0.99
C ILE A 652 -16.75 17.77 -0.89
N LYS A 653 -17.70 17.30 -0.07
CA LYS A 653 -18.98 17.96 0.16
C LYS A 653 -18.90 18.96 1.33
N PRO A 654 -19.38 20.21 1.19
CA PRO A 654 -19.56 21.10 2.32
C PRO A 654 -20.45 20.49 3.42
N GLY A 655 -20.13 20.76 4.68
CA GLY A 655 -20.82 20.18 5.84
C GLY A 655 -20.39 18.76 6.20
N SER A 656 -19.54 18.12 5.39
CA SER A 656 -18.89 16.86 5.80
C SER A 656 -17.78 17.11 6.82
N TYR A 657 -17.43 16.08 7.57
CA TYR A 657 -16.35 16.10 8.54
C TYR A 657 -15.76 14.69 8.71
N TRP A 658 -14.51 14.61 9.16
CA TRP A 658 -13.84 13.33 9.44
C TRP A 658 -12.80 13.50 10.55
N LEU A 659 -12.45 12.39 11.20
CA LEU A 659 -11.35 12.33 12.16
C LEU A 659 -10.04 12.06 11.42
N ASN A 660 -9.00 12.83 11.74
CA ASN A 660 -7.63 12.54 11.34
C ASN A 660 -6.95 11.76 12.48
N PHE A 661 -6.86 10.44 12.33
CA PHE A 661 -6.30 9.53 13.33
C PHE A 661 -4.81 9.75 13.61
N TYR A 662 -4.02 10.26 12.66
CA TYR A 662 -2.60 10.54 12.90
C TYR A 662 -2.36 11.64 13.94
N PHE A 663 -3.33 12.52 14.13
CA PHE A 663 -3.20 13.70 15.00
C PHE A 663 -4.37 13.84 15.98
N ASP A 664 -5.25 12.84 16.04
CA ASP A 664 -6.52 12.82 16.79
C ASP A 664 -7.31 14.14 16.69
N ARG A 665 -7.52 14.63 15.45
CA ARG A 665 -8.18 15.91 15.19
C ARG A 665 -9.31 15.81 14.17
N TRP A 666 -10.45 16.37 14.52
CA TRP A 666 -11.59 16.51 13.61
C TRP A 666 -11.35 17.61 12.58
N ILE A 667 -11.57 17.27 11.31
CA ILE A 667 -11.54 18.20 10.19
C ILE A 667 -12.97 18.39 9.71
N TYR A 668 -13.42 19.64 9.68
CA TYR A 668 -14.74 20.05 9.23
C TYR A 668 -14.65 20.78 7.90
N VAL A 669 -15.53 20.45 6.95
CA VAL A 669 -15.62 21.15 5.66
C VAL A 669 -16.67 22.24 5.77
N ARG A 670 -16.25 23.48 5.54
CA ARG A 670 -17.13 24.65 5.56
C ARG A 670 -17.20 25.28 4.17
N HIS A 671 -18.33 25.92 3.89
CA HIS A 671 -18.41 26.85 2.75
C HIS A 671 -17.49 28.04 2.99
N ASN A 672 -16.74 28.42 1.97
CA ASN A 672 -15.98 29.66 1.95
C ASN A 672 -16.86 30.73 1.33
N ASN A 673 -17.75 31.31 2.13
CA ASN A 673 -18.68 32.34 1.68
C ASN A 673 -17.88 33.52 1.11
N HIS A 674 -18.12 33.87 -0.15
CA HIS A 674 -17.43 34.88 -0.96
C HIS A 674 -17.54 36.33 -0.44
N HIS A 675 -17.72 36.56 0.86
CA HIS A 675 -17.68 37.90 1.43
C HIS A 675 -16.27 38.50 1.27
N MET A 676 -16.21 39.85 1.22
CA MET A 676 -15.02 40.66 0.89
C MET A 676 -13.77 40.44 1.77
N THR A 677 -13.77 39.45 2.66
CA THR A 677 -12.68 39.05 3.54
C THR A 677 -12.43 37.53 3.45
N ARG A 678 -12.02 37.05 2.26
CA ARG A 678 -11.47 35.68 2.10
C ARG A 678 -10.45 35.42 3.23
N ARG A 679 -10.71 34.41 4.06
CA ARG A 679 -9.89 34.09 5.23
C ARG A 679 -8.50 33.63 4.79
N PHE A 680 -7.52 33.88 5.65
CA PHE A 680 -6.15 33.40 5.42
C PHE A 680 -6.05 31.93 5.82
N CYS A 681 -5.41 31.14 4.96
CA CYS A 681 -5.00 29.78 5.29
C CYS A 681 -3.89 29.83 6.35
N PHE A 682 -4.05 29.05 7.41
CA PHE A 682 -3.09 29.01 8.51
C PHE A 682 -1.74 28.43 8.09
N SER A 683 -1.72 27.50 7.13
CA SER A 683 -0.52 26.85 6.63
C SER A 683 0.22 27.67 5.58
N CYS A 684 -0.42 27.95 4.43
CA CYS A 684 0.24 28.65 3.31
C CYS A 684 0.22 30.18 3.41
N LYS A 685 -0.47 30.75 4.42
CA LYS A 685 -0.60 32.20 4.67
C LYS A 685 -1.21 33.01 3.51
N LYS A 686 -1.78 32.35 2.51
CA LYS A 686 -2.51 32.98 1.39
C LYS A 686 -4.01 33.03 1.69
N ARG A 687 -4.73 33.95 1.04
CA ARG A 687 -6.20 33.97 1.07
C ARG A 687 -6.74 32.74 0.37
N CYS A 688 -7.67 32.01 0.99
CA CYS A 688 -8.29 30.82 0.41
C CYS A 688 -9.16 31.23 -0.80
N PRO A 689 -8.80 30.85 -2.04
CA PRO A 689 -9.57 31.24 -3.23
C PRO A 689 -10.70 30.24 -3.55
N HIS A 690 -10.68 29.05 -2.93
CA HIS A 690 -11.59 27.95 -3.23
C HIS A 690 -12.95 28.10 -2.53
N LYS A 691 -13.99 27.47 -3.07
CA LYS A 691 -15.37 27.50 -2.54
C LYS A 691 -15.56 26.81 -1.19
N ILE A 692 -14.64 25.92 -0.82
CA ILE A 692 -14.62 25.23 0.46
C ILE A 692 -13.34 25.55 1.21
N VAL A 693 -13.43 25.50 2.54
CA VAL A 693 -12.30 25.61 3.45
C VAL A 693 -12.41 24.51 4.50
N LEU A 694 -11.27 24.00 4.94
CA LEU A 694 -11.17 23.00 5.98
C LEU A 694 -10.90 23.69 7.31
N GLU A 695 -11.62 23.28 8.34
CA GLU A 695 -11.51 23.81 9.69
C GLU A 695 -11.06 22.69 10.64
N SER A 696 -10.01 22.93 11.41
CA SER A 696 -9.55 22.03 12.48
C SER A 696 -9.03 22.88 13.63
N SER A 697 -9.44 22.59 14.87
CA SER A 697 -9.00 23.30 16.08
C SER A 697 -9.08 24.83 15.95
N ASN A 698 -10.18 25.36 15.40
CA ASN A 698 -10.41 26.79 15.08
C ASN A 698 -9.43 27.41 14.06
N SER A 699 -8.59 26.61 13.41
CA SER A 699 -7.70 27.02 12.33
C SER A 699 -8.28 26.65 10.96
N MET A 700 -8.10 27.54 9.99
CA MET A 700 -8.64 27.40 8.64
C MET A 700 -7.55 27.03 7.63
N PHE A 701 -7.85 26.10 6.73
CA PHE A 701 -6.94 25.60 5.70
C PHE A 701 -7.62 25.64 4.33
N CYS A 702 -6.84 25.96 3.29
CA CYS A 702 -7.36 26.03 1.92
C CYS A 702 -7.46 24.67 1.21
N SER A 703 -6.82 23.63 1.76
CA SER A 703 -6.81 22.27 1.21
C SER A 703 -6.31 21.24 2.21
N THR A 704 -6.52 19.95 1.90
CA THR A 704 -6.02 18.80 2.68
C THR A 704 -4.50 18.79 2.78
N SER A 705 -3.79 19.20 1.71
CA SER A 705 -2.33 19.37 1.74
C SER A 705 -1.93 20.40 2.78
N CYS A 706 -2.59 21.55 2.84
CA CYS A 706 -2.29 22.58 3.83
C CYS A 706 -2.55 22.10 5.27
N VAL A 707 -3.55 21.25 5.49
CA VAL A 707 -3.78 20.60 6.80
C VAL A 707 -2.61 19.68 7.12
N ARG A 708 -2.23 18.79 6.20
CA ARG A 708 -1.10 17.87 6.38
C ARG A 708 0.21 18.60 6.66
N ASP A 709 0.53 19.62 5.87
CA ASP A 709 1.76 20.41 6.01
C ASP A 709 1.82 21.18 7.33
N PHE A 710 0.67 21.49 7.92
CA PHE A 710 0.59 22.13 9.23
C PHE A 710 0.78 21.10 10.34
N LEU A 711 0.04 19.99 10.29
CA LEU A 711 0.13 18.93 11.30
C LEU A 711 1.52 18.29 11.32
N SER A 712 2.19 18.17 10.17
CA SER A 712 3.58 17.69 10.09
C SER A 712 4.59 18.65 10.72
N LYS A 713 4.26 19.94 10.87
CA LYS A 713 5.13 20.96 11.49
C LYS A 713 4.89 21.11 12.99
N GLU A 714 3.71 20.76 13.50
CA GLU A 714 3.46 20.69 14.95
C GLU A 714 4.27 19.57 15.62
N VAL A 715 4.60 18.52 14.88
CA VAL A 715 5.60 17.52 15.27
C VAL A 715 6.98 18.16 15.10
N ASP A 716 7.42 18.97 16.06
CA ASP A 716 8.69 19.68 15.95
C ASP A 716 9.89 18.71 15.95
N THR A 717 10.35 18.48 14.74
CA THR A 717 11.54 17.80 14.25
C THR A 717 12.88 18.42 14.68
N SER A 718 13.03 18.92 15.91
CA SER A 718 14.38 19.31 16.38
C SER A 718 15.32 18.11 16.50
N GLY A 719 14.82 16.94 16.90
CA GLY A 719 15.63 15.71 17.01
C GLY A 719 15.78 14.89 15.72
N ILE A 720 14.84 14.99 14.77
CA ILE A 720 14.85 14.18 13.53
C ILE A 720 15.69 14.85 12.44
N ARG A 721 15.68 16.17 12.36
CA ARG A 721 16.46 16.91 11.36
C ARG A 721 17.97 16.80 11.60
N GLU A 722 18.37 16.78 12.88
CA GLU A 722 19.76 16.50 13.27
C GLU A 722 20.16 15.02 13.03
N PHE A 723 19.20 14.10 13.15
CA PHE A 723 19.39 12.68 12.85
C PHE A 723 19.50 12.38 11.34
N LEU A 724 18.80 13.14 10.49
CA LEU A 724 18.83 12.99 9.04
C LEU A 724 20.02 13.71 8.39
N GLN A 725 20.41 14.90 8.89
CA GLN A 725 21.62 15.59 8.43
C GLN A 725 22.91 14.81 8.75
N ARG A 726 22.95 14.09 9.89
CA ARG A 726 24.08 13.19 10.23
C ARG A 726 24.15 11.93 9.35
N ARG A 727 23.14 11.66 8.52
CA ARG A 727 23.09 10.54 7.56
C ARG A 727 23.26 10.95 6.09
N GLY A 728 23.56 12.23 5.82
CA GLY A 728 23.94 12.69 4.48
C GLY A 728 22.80 12.88 3.49
N TYR A 729 21.57 13.14 3.94
CA TYR A 729 20.46 13.53 3.06
C TYR A 729 20.50 15.06 2.84
N GLU A 730 20.56 15.49 1.58
CA GLU A 730 20.41 16.91 1.18
C GLU A 730 18.93 17.26 0.96
N ASP A 731 18.58 18.53 1.21
CA ASP A 731 17.21 19.06 1.30
C ASP A 731 16.38 19.02 -0.02
N ASP A 732 16.92 18.51 -1.12
CA ASP A 732 16.30 18.58 -2.47
C ASP A 732 15.42 17.36 -2.87
N GLU A 733 15.17 16.40 -1.97
CA GLU A 733 14.23 15.28 -2.20
C GLU A 733 12.93 15.37 -1.37
N PHE A 734 12.34 16.57 -1.27
CA PHE A 734 11.00 16.79 -0.70
C PHE A 734 9.96 17.27 -1.71
#